data_AF-A0A7Y5T169-F1
#
_entry.id   AF-A0A7Y5T169-F1
#
_cell.length_a   1.000
_cell.length_b   1.000
_cell.length_c   1.000
_cell.angle_alpha   90.00
_cell.angle_beta   90.00
_cell.angle_gamma   90.00
#
_symmetry.space_group_name_H-M   'P 1'
#
loop_
_entity.id
_entity.type
_entity.pdbx_description
1 polymer ?
#
loop_
_entity_poly.entity_id
_entity_poly.type
_entity_poly.pdbx_seq_one_letter_code
_entity_poly.pdbx_strand_id
1 'polypeptide(L)'
;MRACLIAMILLFSQPGWSQWTRITGPDVATVERFYEKEGVLYAMGGGSLFKSTTLGESWELLTDDLPIFFSVSGIYEFNGDLIIGTSRSAYRKASGSSVWQEINAGIPLSGFYPYALNEMFREGDSLRAMTSRGPLTWVPSATKWVWSSHAFAKRKPNAFVQSGYLGSDVWLLAADTVLQSTDKGKTWVPATGFESFETIRKFEKAGGDTLFAMGNKLYRSTDKGLTWQSFMGDISFLSDQVMAVYNGRVFLRNNSSIFSSSSSAPVWTEIPILAPYMEPIRQMAFVNGVLFASFKYSGLWKSTDRGSTWASANSGMSNSQPLETFKFPGVHIFEFGDYQYWAWFTGSGTWKRIKMPYEGNLDNVENNINDFVLSGDSLYAVSGDTWVTTDWGQNWKTLSSRGFSTLVLTDSIWVATGSSGPEISRNRGRTWTVSNSGVGNRPAIKMVGVDGQFVAGTASSGVYRSLNGGQTWEYVNKGFGYPNGNSLYSFTYLNGYFYVTNQGAAGSPVFRSNDFSVNWTGFGPGLTNNGSGYMVDGDGNTLVYAGYLDKFAYRTDGQTSWTKYSTGLPEGELSFVSIVGKEIWVGIKGRGLFAIQGSSLPGVAVSVESAEEELTPGSLTIDGNYPNPFNPSTTIRFSVGSTLPVTAEIFSITGQRVAVLARNQVFNQGDHELRFDATGLGSGVYLVRVVAGNNQKTHRMMLVR
;
A
#
# COMPACT_ATOMS: atom_id res chain seq x y z
N MET A 1 2.32 -35.90 36.37
CA MET A 1 3.63 -35.86 35.70
C MET A 1 3.41 -35.98 34.19
N ARG A 2 3.29 -34.85 33.48
CA ARG A 2 3.38 -34.77 32.02
C ARG A 2 4.20 -33.52 31.72
N ALA A 3 5.27 -33.74 30.97
CA ALA A 3 6.38 -32.81 30.79
C ALA A 3 5.96 -31.53 30.08
N CYS A 4 6.33 -30.39 30.65
CA CYS A 4 6.42 -29.11 29.95
C CYS A 4 7.47 -29.23 28.84
N LEU A 5 7.03 -29.23 27.58
CA LEU A 5 7.92 -28.91 26.47
C LEU A 5 7.89 -27.38 26.31
N ILE A 6 8.80 -26.70 27.00
CA ILE A 6 9.18 -25.33 26.63
C ILE A 6 9.94 -25.47 25.32
N ALA A 7 9.28 -25.19 24.20
CA ALA A 7 9.95 -25.00 22.93
C ALA A 7 10.76 -23.70 23.03
N MET A 8 12.00 -23.82 23.51
CA MET A 8 13.02 -22.79 23.38
C MET A 8 13.28 -22.68 21.87
N ILE A 9 12.67 -21.69 21.22
CA ILE A 9 12.99 -21.31 19.85
C ILE A 9 14.43 -20.79 19.90
N LEU A 10 15.38 -21.66 19.63
CA LEU A 10 16.73 -21.25 19.26
C LEU A 10 16.59 -20.48 17.94
N LEU A 11 16.58 -19.16 18.05
CA LEU A 11 16.76 -18.23 16.94
C LEU A 11 18.15 -18.47 16.35
N PHE A 12 18.25 -19.44 15.43
CA PHE A 12 19.36 -19.48 14.50
C PHE A 12 19.18 -18.32 13.54
N SER A 13 19.75 -17.16 13.88
CA SER A 13 20.02 -16.13 12.87
C SER A 13 20.92 -16.76 11.81
N GLN A 14 20.38 -17.00 10.62
CA GLN A 14 21.20 -17.26 9.44
C GLN A 14 22.10 -16.02 9.25
N PRO A 15 23.42 -16.18 9.04
CA PRO A 15 24.32 -15.05 8.93
C PRO A 15 24.00 -14.24 7.67
N GLY A 16 23.55 -12.99 7.81
CA GLY A 16 23.48 -12.04 6.70
C GLY A 16 22.19 -11.20 6.56
N TRP A 17 21.17 -11.43 7.39
CA TRP A 17 19.98 -10.57 7.46
C TRP A 17 19.57 -10.26 8.91
N SER A 18 19.10 -9.05 9.17
CA SER A 18 18.44 -8.69 10.43
C SER A 18 17.10 -9.42 10.59
N GLN A 19 16.42 -9.30 11.74
CA GLN A 19 15.01 -9.68 11.82
C GLN A 19 14.16 -8.70 11.00
N TRP A 20 13.04 -9.19 10.45
CA TRP A 20 12.01 -8.30 9.89
C TRP A 20 11.55 -7.32 10.96
N THR A 21 11.62 -6.04 10.63
CA THR A 21 11.22 -4.96 11.52
C THR A 21 10.00 -4.28 10.94
N ARG A 22 8.97 -4.11 11.77
CA ARG A 22 7.81 -3.31 11.39
C ARG A 22 8.24 -1.85 11.29
N ILE A 23 7.95 -1.22 10.17
CA ILE A 23 8.24 0.20 9.97
C ILE A 23 7.02 0.99 10.43
N THR A 24 7.25 1.91 11.36
CA THR A 24 6.25 2.90 11.73
C THR A 24 6.11 3.87 10.56
N GLY A 25 5.08 3.63 9.75
CA GLY A 25 4.66 4.55 8.71
C GLY A 25 4.01 5.81 9.30
N PRO A 26 3.56 6.74 8.44
CA PRO A 26 2.71 7.83 8.87
C PRO A 26 1.44 7.28 9.55
N ASP A 27 0.87 8.04 10.50
CA ASP A 27 -0.36 7.71 11.22
C ASP A 27 -1.59 7.81 10.30
N VAL A 28 -1.61 6.95 9.29
CA VAL A 28 -2.69 6.79 8.32
C VAL A 28 -3.36 5.46 8.62
N ALA A 29 -4.68 5.50 8.75
CA ALA A 29 -5.48 4.32 9.05
C ALA A 29 -6.79 4.37 8.28
N THR A 30 -7.22 3.23 7.77
CA THR A 30 -8.59 3.07 7.31
C THR A 30 -9.41 2.68 8.52
N VAL A 31 -10.26 3.58 9.02
CA VAL A 31 -11.18 3.29 10.14
C VAL A 31 -12.59 3.14 9.58
N GLU A 32 -13.04 1.91 9.49
CA GLU A 32 -14.38 1.57 9.00
C GLU A 32 -15.42 1.76 10.10
N ARG A 33 -15.10 1.34 11.33
CA ARG A 33 -15.95 1.52 12.50
C ARG A 33 -15.13 1.80 13.76
N PHE A 34 -15.71 2.52 14.70
CA PHE A 34 -15.17 2.69 16.04
C PHE A 34 -16.28 2.65 17.10
N TYR A 35 -15.88 2.29 18.32
CA TYR A 35 -16.77 2.09 19.46
C TYR A 35 -16.10 2.59 20.72
N GLU A 36 -16.88 3.12 21.67
CA GLU A 36 -16.41 3.37 23.03
C GLU A 36 -17.13 2.44 24.01
N LYS A 37 -16.39 1.96 25.00
CA LYS A 37 -16.95 1.29 26.16
C LYS A 37 -16.06 1.55 27.39
N GLU A 38 -16.68 2.00 28.48
CA GLU A 38 -16.03 2.17 29.79
C GLU A 38 -14.75 3.02 29.74
N GLY A 39 -14.75 4.07 28.93
CA GLY A 39 -13.62 4.98 28.70
C GLY A 39 -12.57 4.46 27.72
N VAL A 40 -12.75 3.27 27.15
CA VAL A 40 -11.85 2.67 26.16
C VAL A 40 -12.44 2.78 24.77
N LEU A 41 -11.66 3.36 23.86
CA LEU A 41 -11.99 3.41 22.45
C LEU A 41 -11.42 2.19 21.71
N TYR A 42 -12.20 1.68 20.76
CA TYR A 42 -11.79 0.65 19.82
C TYR A 42 -12.04 1.16 18.40
N ALA A 43 -11.06 1.01 17.51
CA ALA A 43 -11.16 1.39 16.11
C ALA A 43 -10.80 0.19 15.23
N MET A 44 -11.56 -0.03 14.17
CA MET A 44 -11.42 -1.17 13.27
C MET A 44 -11.45 -0.73 11.82
N GLY A 45 -10.59 -1.32 11.02
CA GLY A 45 -10.62 -1.20 9.56
C GLY A 45 -9.33 -1.69 8.93
N GLY A 46 -9.38 -1.96 7.62
CA GLY A 46 -8.22 -2.48 6.88
C GLY A 46 -7.66 -3.81 7.39
N GLY A 47 -8.43 -4.58 8.17
CA GLY A 47 -7.99 -5.84 8.80
C GLY A 47 -7.33 -5.69 10.17
N SER A 48 -7.25 -4.48 10.74
CA SER A 48 -6.69 -4.24 12.07
C SER A 48 -7.77 -3.84 13.08
N LEU A 49 -7.55 -4.18 14.35
CA LEU A 49 -8.28 -3.65 15.51
C LEU A 49 -7.29 -2.94 16.43
N PHE A 50 -7.63 -1.70 16.79
CA PHE A 50 -6.86 -0.86 17.69
C PHE A 50 -7.65 -0.55 18.95
N LYS A 51 -6.93 -0.30 20.04
CA LYS A 51 -7.47 0.12 21.34
C LYS A 51 -6.80 1.42 21.78
N SER A 52 -7.57 2.34 22.34
CA SER A 52 -7.07 3.54 22.98
C SER A 52 -7.69 3.72 24.35
N THR A 53 -6.84 3.91 25.36
CA THR A 53 -7.23 4.31 26.72
C THR A 53 -7.07 5.82 26.94
N THR A 54 -6.66 6.55 25.90
CA THR A 54 -6.30 7.97 25.94
C THR A 54 -7.27 8.81 25.13
N LEU A 55 -8.48 8.31 24.85
CA LEU A 55 -9.47 8.98 23.99
C LEU A 55 -8.90 9.37 22.62
N GLY A 56 -8.15 8.45 22.01
CA GLY A 56 -7.64 8.59 20.65
C GLY A 56 -6.39 9.47 20.52
N GLU A 57 -5.71 9.82 21.61
CA GLU A 57 -4.36 10.43 21.54
C GLU A 57 -3.29 9.40 21.15
N SER A 58 -3.50 8.13 21.48
CA SER A 58 -2.62 7.03 21.13
C SER A 58 -3.38 5.72 21.02
N TRP A 59 -2.94 4.87 20.10
CA TRP A 59 -3.57 3.59 19.79
C TRP A 59 -2.58 2.42 19.89
N GLU A 60 -3.06 1.32 20.45
CA GLU A 60 -2.40 0.03 20.56
C GLU A 60 -3.05 -0.95 19.57
N LEU A 61 -2.25 -1.66 18.76
CA LEU A 61 -2.73 -2.71 17.86
C LEU A 61 -3.03 -3.98 18.67
N LEU A 62 -4.23 -4.55 18.53
CA LEU A 62 -4.64 -5.75 19.28
C LEU A 62 -4.59 -7.05 18.47
N THR A 63 -4.31 -6.99 17.17
CA THR A 63 -4.42 -8.13 16.24
C THR A 63 -3.08 -8.50 15.58
N ASP A 64 -1.98 -8.18 16.23
CA ASP A 64 -0.62 -8.47 15.76
C ASP A 64 -0.30 -9.98 15.74
N ASP A 65 -0.92 -10.76 16.61
CA ASP A 65 -0.78 -12.21 16.76
C ASP A 65 -1.78 -13.03 15.91
N LEU A 66 -2.76 -12.39 15.27
CA LEU A 66 -3.77 -13.07 14.46
C LEU A 66 -3.30 -13.38 13.03
N PRO A 67 -3.63 -14.53 12.44
CA PRO A 67 -3.43 -14.78 11.01
C PRO A 67 -4.47 -13.97 10.20
N ILE A 68 -4.28 -12.65 10.13
CA ILE A 68 -5.23 -11.72 9.51
C ILE A 68 -5.11 -11.78 7.99
N PHE A 69 -6.14 -12.35 7.38
CA PHE A 69 -6.36 -12.33 5.93
C PHE A 69 -7.61 -11.50 5.54
N PHE A 70 -8.33 -10.94 6.53
CA PHE A 70 -9.67 -10.39 6.35
C PHE A 70 -9.97 -9.20 7.26
N SER A 71 -10.91 -8.36 6.83
CA SER A 71 -11.45 -7.25 7.64
C SER A 71 -12.13 -7.76 8.92
N VAL A 72 -11.82 -7.10 10.03
CA VAL A 72 -12.54 -7.26 11.30
C VAL A 72 -13.89 -6.58 11.15
N SER A 73 -14.98 -7.34 11.33
CA SER A 73 -16.35 -6.87 11.12
C SER A 73 -16.99 -6.27 12.36
N GLY A 74 -16.52 -6.66 13.56
CA GLY A 74 -17.03 -6.16 14.83
C GLY A 74 -16.24 -6.67 16.03
N ILE A 75 -16.35 -5.95 17.14
CA ILE A 75 -15.78 -6.30 18.44
C ILE A 75 -16.91 -6.40 19.47
N TYR A 76 -16.86 -7.43 20.30
CA TYR A 76 -17.84 -7.72 21.32
C TYR A 76 -17.16 -8.12 22.60
N GLU A 77 -17.68 -7.65 23.71
CA GLU A 77 -17.28 -8.15 25.01
C GLU A 77 -18.36 -9.06 25.57
N PHE A 78 -17.97 -10.27 25.97
CA PHE A 78 -18.89 -11.25 26.51
C PHE A 78 -18.23 -11.94 27.72
N ASN A 79 -18.83 -11.74 28.90
CA ASN A 79 -18.31 -12.26 30.17
C ASN A 79 -16.83 -11.89 30.44
N GLY A 80 -16.42 -10.68 30.08
CA GLY A 80 -15.05 -10.18 30.25
C GLY A 80 -14.06 -10.60 29.16
N ASP A 81 -14.47 -11.44 28.22
CA ASP A 81 -13.67 -11.81 27.05
C ASP A 81 -13.95 -10.85 25.89
N LEU A 82 -12.93 -10.56 25.09
CA LEU A 82 -13.10 -9.90 23.81
C LEU A 82 -13.31 -10.94 22.72
N ILE A 83 -14.30 -10.71 21.86
CA ILE A 83 -14.64 -11.57 20.74
C ILE A 83 -14.69 -10.70 19.49
N ILE A 84 -14.03 -11.14 18.43
CA ILE A 84 -14.04 -10.46 17.15
C ILE A 84 -14.53 -11.39 16.05
N GLY A 85 -15.32 -10.82 15.14
CA GLY A 85 -15.70 -11.45 13.89
C GLY A 85 -14.79 -10.97 12.78
N THR A 86 -14.42 -11.88 11.87
CA THR A 86 -13.82 -11.55 10.59
C THR A 86 -14.69 -12.13 9.48
N SER A 87 -14.38 -11.82 8.21
CA SER A 87 -15.14 -12.42 7.11
C SER A 87 -15.08 -13.95 7.08
N ARG A 88 -14.03 -14.59 7.63
CA ARG A 88 -13.84 -16.06 7.58
C ARG A 88 -13.82 -16.79 8.92
N SER A 89 -13.44 -16.11 9.98
CA SER A 89 -13.19 -16.71 11.30
C SER A 89 -13.68 -15.83 12.45
N ALA A 90 -13.91 -16.45 13.59
CA ALA A 90 -14.19 -15.84 14.87
C ALA A 90 -13.01 -16.06 15.81
N TYR A 91 -12.63 -15.03 16.56
CA TYR A 91 -11.55 -15.12 17.55
C TYR A 91 -12.02 -14.61 18.90
N ARG A 92 -11.52 -15.25 19.96
CA ARG A 92 -11.76 -14.89 21.36
C ARG A 92 -10.44 -14.62 22.06
N LYS A 93 -10.32 -13.49 22.72
CA LYS A 93 -9.25 -13.17 23.67
C LYS A 93 -9.84 -13.20 25.07
N ALA A 94 -9.45 -14.21 25.84
CA ALA A 94 -9.95 -14.36 27.21
C ALA A 94 -9.52 -13.18 28.08
N SER A 95 -10.31 -12.84 29.09
CA SER A 95 -9.94 -11.79 30.05
C SER A 95 -8.55 -12.05 30.64
N GLY A 96 -7.65 -11.06 30.55
CA GLY A 96 -6.26 -11.17 31.02
C GLY A 96 -5.31 -11.97 30.12
N SER A 97 -5.80 -12.58 29.03
CA SER A 97 -4.94 -13.23 28.03
C SER A 97 -4.30 -12.21 27.10
N SER A 98 -3.04 -12.43 26.73
CA SER A 98 -2.38 -11.69 25.64
C SER A 98 -2.67 -12.27 24.26
N VAL A 99 -3.16 -13.52 24.18
CA VAL A 99 -3.28 -14.28 22.93
C VAL A 99 -4.75 -14.49 22.54
N TRP A 100 -5.03 -14.43 21.23
CA TRP A 100 -6.32 -14.83 20.66
C TRP A 100 -6.43 -16.32 20.38
N GLN A 101 -7.63 -16.86 20.58
CA GLN A 101 -8.00 -18.22 20.25
C GLN A 101 -9.08 -18.23 19.16
N GLU A 102 -8.88 -19.03 18.11
CA GLU A 102 -9.91 -19.24 17.09
C GLU A 102 -11.08 -20.06 17.66
N ILE A 103 -12.32 -19.61 17.42
CA ILE A 103 -13.56 -20.20 17.96
C ILE A 103 -14.55 -20.56 16.84
N ASN A 104 -14.06 -21.23 15.80
CA ASN A 104 -14.83 -21.55 14.59
C ASN A 104 -15.66 -22.83 14.66
N ALA A 105 -15.56 -23.61 15.73
CA ALA A 105 -16.29 -24.87 15.86
C ALA A 105 -17.80 -24.64 15.66
N GLY A 106 -18.43 -25.39 14.75
CA GLY A 106 -19.86 -25.27 14.44
C GLY A 106 -20.23 -24.19 13.41
N ILE A 107 -19.26 -23.38 12.94
CA ILE A 107 -19.43 -22.53 11.76
C ILE A 107 -19.17 -23.39 10.51
N PRO A 108 -20.11 -23.48 9.55
CA PRO A 108 -19.85 -24.20 8.30
C PRO A 108 -18.80 -23.46 7.47
N LEU A 109 -17.64 -24.06 7.24
CA LEU A 109 -16.52 -23.43 6.50
C LEU A 109 -16.47 -23.80 5.00
N SER A 110 -17.45 -24.55 4.47
CA SER A 110 -17.43 -25.01 3.07
C SER A 110 -18.12 -24.03 2.10
N GLY A 111 -17.37 -23.65 1.06
CA GLY A 111 -17.77 -22.71 -0.01
C GLY A 111 -17.00 -21.39 0.05
N PHE A 112 -16.48 -20.92 -1.10
CA PHE A 112 -15.99 -19.54 -1.20
C PHE A 112 -17.11 -18.59 -0.70
N TYR A 113 -16.75 -17.61 0.14
CA TYR A 113 -17.63 -16.74 0.94
C TYR A 113 -18.11 -17.34 2.28
N PRO A 114 -17.25 -17.39 3.31
CA PRO A 114 -17.70 -17.66 4.66
C PRO A 114 -18.65 -16.59 5.21
N TYR A 115 -19.49 -17.08 6.11
CA TYR A 115 -20.59 -16.46 6.80
C TYR A 115 -20.06 -15.35 7.70
N ALA A 116 -20.19 -14.11 7.25
CA ALA A 116 -19.68 -13.00 8.04
C ALA A 116 -20.44 -12.95 9.38
N LEU A 117 -19.70 -13.03 10.50
CA LEU A 117 -20.20 -12.67 11.83
C LEU A 117 -20.18 -11.14 11.91
N ASN A 118 -20.97 -10.53 11.03
CA ASN A 118 -20.97 -9.08 10.84
C ASN A 118 -21.42 -8.39 12.10
N GLU A 119 -22.45 -8.95 12.73
CA GLU A 119 -22.99 -8.42 13.97
C GLU A 119 -23.29 -9.54 14.96
N MET A 120 -22.66 -9.47 16.12
CA MET A 120 -22.98 -10.31 17.28
C MET A 120 -23.81 -9.53 18.29
N PHE A 121 -24.56 -10.22 19.15
CA PHE A 121 -25.28 -9.62 20.27
C PHE A 121 -25.54 -10.54 21.45
N ARG A 122 -25.70 -9.95 22.63
CA ARG A 122 -26.04 -10.70 23.83
C ARG A 122 -27.54 -11.03 23.84
N GLU A 123 -27.86 -12.32 23.94
CA GLU A 123 -29.22 -12.81 24.15
C GLU A 123 -29.28 -13.56 25.47
N GLY A 124 -29.81 -12.92 26.52
CA GLY A 124 -29.73 -13.43 27.89
C GLY A 124 -28.28 -13.72 28.33
N ASP A 125 -27.97 -15.00 28.54
CA ASP A 125 -26.63 -15.49 28.93
C ASP A 125 -25.85 -16.11 27.76
N SER A 126 -26.31 -15.88 26.53
CA SER A 126 -25.67 -16.37 25.31
C SER A 126 -25.21 -15.21 24.43
N LEU A 127 -24.23 -15.48 23.56
CA LEU A 127 -23.84 -14.59 22.48
C LEU A 127 -24.41 -15.14 21.17
N ARG A 128 -25.11 -14.30 20.42
CA ARG A 128 -25.63 -14.60 19.08
C ARG A 128 -24.79 -13.90 18.05
N ALA A 129 -24.77 -14.45 16.83
CA ALA A 129 -24.22 -13.79 15.68
C ALA A 129 -25.17 -13.93 14.49
N MET A 130 -25.39 -12.83 13.78
CA MET A 130 -26.21 -12.82 12.58
C MET A 130 -25.35 -13.11 11.36
N THR A 131 -25.77 -14.11 10.58
CA THR A 131 -25.12 -14.47 9.31
C THR A 131 -26.13 -14.39 8.16
N SER A 132 -25.63 -14.39 6.92
CA SER A 132 -26.47 -14.46 5.72
C SER A 132 -27.33 -15.73 5.62
N ARG A 133 -27.05 -16.79 6.37
CA ARG A 133 -27.91 -17.99 6.42
C ARG A 133 -28.75 -18.09 7.69
N GLY A 134 -28.68 -17.08 8.56
CA GLY A 134 -29.46 -17.00 9.80
C GLY A 134 -28.61 -16.83 11.06
N PRO A 135 -29.25 -16.80 12.23
CA PRO A 135 -28.59 -16.63 13.51
C PRO A 135 -27.82 -17.87 13.99
N LEU A 136 -26.61 -17.65 14.47
CA LEU A 136 -25.80 -18.60 15.23
C LEU A 136 -25.78 -18.22 16.72
N THR A 137 -25.62 -19.21 17.59
CA THR A 137 -25.41 -19.02 19.03
C THR A 137 -24.10 -19.61 19.46
N TRP A 138 -23.30 -18.81 20.12
CA TRP A 138 -22.15 -19.28 20.86
C TRP A 138 -22.63 -20.00 22.13
N VAL A 139 -22.22 -21.25 22.27
CA VAL A 139 -22.48 -22.08 23.45
C VAL A 139 -21.17 -22.23 24.21
N PRO A 140 -20.92 -21.43 25.28
CA PRO A 140 -19.63 -21.43 25.97
C PRO A 140 -19.23 -22.81 26.51
N SER A 141 -20.19 -23.56 27.06
CA SER A 141 -19.95 -24.90 27.63
C SER A 141 -19.50 -25.94 26.61
N ALA A 142 -19.88 -25.79 25.34
CA ALA A 142 -19.52 -26.68 24.25
C ALA A 142 -18.47 -26.09 23.31
N THR A 143 -18.00 -24.87 23.62
CA THR A 143 -17.03 -24.10 22.82
C THR A 143 -17.32 -24.12 21.32
N LYS A 144 -18.59 -23.97 20.94
CA LYS A 144 -19.04 -24.04 19.54
C LYS A 144 -20.22 -23.12 19.25
N TRP A 145 -20.36 -22.78 17.98
CA TRP A 145 -21.53 -22.13 17.42
C TRP A 145 -22.59 -23.17 17.03
N VAL A 146 -23.86 -22.84 17.26
CA VAL A 146 -25.00 -23.70 16.90
C VAL A 146 -26.04 -22.88 16.16
N TRP A 147 -26.61 -23.43 15.09
CA TRP A 147 -27.71 -22.81 14.36
C TRP A 147 -28.95 -22.68 15.23
N SER A 148 -29.56 -21.49 15.18
CA SER A 148 -30.72 -21.16 16.00
C SER A 148 -32.02 -21.32 15.21
N SER A 149 -33.00 -22.05 15.75
CA SER A 149 -34.34 -22.16 15.19
C SER A 149 -35.22 -20.96 15.57
N HIS A 150 -34.86 -19.76 15.11
CA HIS A 150 -35.67 -18.55 15.37
C HIS A 150 -36.71 -18.31 14.26
N ALA A 151 -37.91 -17.86 14.63
CA ALA A 151 -39.06 -17.72 13.72
C ALA A 151 -38.83 -16.73 12.56
N PHE A 152 -38.02 -15.68 12.77
CA PHE A 152 -37.68 -14.71 11.73
C PHE A 152 -36.67 -15.23 10.69
N ALA A 153 -35.97 -16.34 10.97
CA ALA A 153 -34.99 -16.95 10.05
C ALA A 153 -35.60 -17.52 8.76
N LYS A 154 -36.95 -17.59 8.67
CA LYS A 154 -37.65 -18.04 7.46
C LYS A 154 -37.89 -16.94 6.42
N ARG A 155 -37.58 -15.67 6.71
CA ARG A 155 -37.82 -14.55 5.77
C ARG A 155 -36.50 -13.94 5.28
N LYS A 156 -36.07 -14.45 4.11
CA LYS A 156 -34.99 -14.01 3.20
C LYS A 156 -33.54 -13.92 3.77
N PRO A 157 -32.56 -14.59 3.14
CA PRO A 157 -31.15 -14.63 3.56
C PRO A 157 -30.33 -13.32 3.41
N ASN A 158 -30.96 -12.20 3.03
CA ASN A 158 -30.28 -10.92 2.75
C ASN A 158 -30.74 -9.77 3.65
N ALA A 159 -31.37 -10.06 4.79
CA ALA A 159 -31.73 -9.03 5.76
C ALA A 159 -30.45 -8.46 6.40
N PHE A 160 -30.12 -7.20 6.07
CA PHE A 160 -29.14 -6.43 6.83
C PHE A 160 -29.64 -6.33 8.26
N VAL A 161 -28.89 -6.88 9.21
CA VAL A 161 -29.17 -6.69 10.62
C VAL A 161 -28.17 -5.65 11.09
N GLN A 162 -28.69 -4.49 11.43
CA GLN A 162 -27.98 -3.58 12.30
C GLN A 162 -28.60 -3.71 13.69
N SER A 163 -27.76 -3.91 14.67
CA SER A 163 -28.06 -4.01 16.09
C SER A 163 -27.68 -2.69 16.74
N GLY A 164 -28.68 -1.99 17.26
CA GLY A 164 -28.46 -0.89 18.19
C GLY A 164 -28.41 -1.46 19.61
N TYR A 165 -27.39 -1.08 20.38
CA TYR A 165 -27.32 -1.38 21.82
C TYR A 165 -27.52 -0.12 22.60
N LEU A 166 -28.50 -0.12 23.50
CA LEU A 166 -28.70 0.99 24.42
C LEU A 166 -28.97 0.44 25.81
N GLY A 167 -27.90 0.10 26.52
CA GLY A 167 -28.00 -0.58 27.81
C GLY A 167 -28.34 -2.06 27.65
N SER A 168 -29.46 -2.52 28.23
CA SER A 168 -29.94 -3.90 28.14
C SER A 168 -30.82 -4.21 26.94
N ASP A 169 -31.26 -3.16 26.22
CA ASP A 169 -32.28 -3.27 25.19
C ASP A 169 -31.61 -3.42 23.82
N VAL A 170 -32.20 -4.27 22.97
CA VAL A 170 -31.65 -4.62 21.65
C VAL A 170 -32.72 -4.36 20.60
N TRP A 171 -32.36 -3.63 19.55
CA TRP A 171 -33.21 -3.47 18.36
C TRP A 171 -32.55 -4.20 17.20
N LEU A 172 -33.35 -4.94 16.43
CA LEU A 172 -32.89 -5.64 15.24
C LEU A 172 -33.69 -5.17 14.04
N LEU A 173 -32.97 -4.85 12.96
CA LEU A 173 -33.58 -4.77 11.65
C LEU A 173 -33.76 -6.18 11.07
N ALA A 174 -34.98 -6.57 10.70
CA ALA A 174 -35.24 -7.85 10.04
C ALA A 174 -36.01 -7.63 8.72
N ALA A 175 -35.26 -7.59 7.61
CA ALA A 175 -35.73 -7.51 6.22
C ALA A 175 -36.56 -6.25 5.87
N ASP A 176 -37.78 -6.16 6.38
CA ASP A 176 -38.81 -5.14 6.13
C ASP A 176 -39.48 -4.65 7.42
N THR A 177 -39.08 -5.19 8.57
CA THR A 177 -39.69 -4.92 9.87
C THR A 177 -38.61 -4.58 10.89
N VAL A 178 -38.79 -3.50 11.64
CA VAL A 178 -37.96 -3.17 12.80
C VAL A 178 -38.52 -3.93 14.00
N LEU A 179 -37.68 -4.72 14.65
CA LEU A 179 -38.05 -5.49 15.84
C LEU A 179 -37.35 -4.89 17.06
N GLN A 180 -38.09 -4.80 18.16
CA GLN A 180 -37.56 -4.38 19.45
C GLN A 180 -37.57 -5.55 20.42
N SER A 181 -36.49 -5.64 21.21
CA SER A 181 -36.44 -6.44 22.42
C SER A 181 -36.10 -5.58 23.63
N THR A 182 -36.93 -5.69 24.67
CA THR A 182 -36.73 -5.05 25.98
C THR A 182 -36.25 -6.03 27.06
N ASP A 183 -35.90 -7.26 26.67
CA ASP A 183 -35.55 -8.34 27.60
C ASP A 183 -34.25 -9.06 27.22
N LYS A 184 -33.32 -8.28 26.62
CA LYS A 184 -32.02 -8.76 26.14
C LYS A 184 -32.17 -9.84 25.07
N GLY A 185 -33.02 -9.59 24.07
CA GLY A 185 -33.21 -10.41 22.88
C GLY A 185 -34.05 -11.68 23.07
N LYS A 186 -34.62 -11.92 24.26
CA LYS A 186 -35.41 -13.15 24.54
C LYS A 186 -36.77 -13.12 23.84
N THR A 187 -37.40 -11.95 23.77
CA THR A 187 -38.64 -11.70 23.04
C THR A 187 -38.51 -10.48 22.14
N TRP A 188 -39.29 -10.48 21.05
CA TRP A 188 -39.24 -9.47 20.00
C TRP A 188 -40.65 -9.00 19.68
N VAL A 189 -40.85 -7.69 19.68
CA VAL A 189 -42.13 -7.05 19.32
C VAL A 189 -41.89 -6.20 18.06
N PRO A 190 -42.77 -6.27 17.04
CA PRO A 190 -42.69 -5.37 15.90
C PRO A 190 -42.84 -3.91 16.34
N ALA A 191 -41.88 -3.08 15.97
CA ALA A 191 -42.00 -1.64 16.08
C ALA A 191 -42.93 -1.11 14.98
N THR A 192 -43.70 -0.07 15.29
CA THR A 192 -44.69 0.53 14.38
C THR A 192 -44.38 1.98 14.08
N GLY A 193 -44.98 2.53 13.01
CA GLY A 193 -44.85 3.95 12.64
C GLY A 193 -43.75 4.27 11.61
N PHE A 194 -43.05 3.24 11.10
CA PHE A 194 -42.26 3.36 9.88
C PHE A 194 -43.15 3.29 8.64
N GLU A 195 -42.76 3.98 7.57
CA GLU A 195 -43.40 3.85 6.26
C GLU A 195 -43.05 2.49 5.63
N SER A 196 -43.94 1.97 4.77
CA SER A 196 -43.73 0.67 4.13
C SER A 196 -42.47 0.67 3.25
N PHE A 197 -41.67 -0.40 3.34
CA PHE A 197 -40.41 -0.61 2.59
C PHE A 197 -39.24 0.32 2.94
N GLU A 198 -39.32 1.05 4.06
CA GLU A 198 -38.20 1.87 4.53
C GLU A 198 -37.02 1.00 5.01
N THR A 199 -35.80 1.29 4.53
CA THR A 199 -34.57 0.65 5.01
C THR A 199 -33.92 1.53 6.07
N ILE A 200 -33.94 1.09 7.34
CA ILE A 200 -33.23 1.79 8.42
C ILE A 200 -31.77 1.36 8.44
N ARG A 201 -30.88 2.35 8.48
CA ARG A 201 -29.41 2.25 8.35
C ARG A 201 -28.65 2.61 9.63
N LYS A 202 -29.29 3.26 10.60
CA LYS A 202 -28.68 3.60 11.90
C LYS A 202 -29.71 3.84 13.00
N PHE A 203 -29.39 3.43 14.22
CA PHE A 203 -30.12 3.79 15.44
C PHE A 203 -29.20 4.52 16.43
N GLU A 204 -29.71 5.53 17.14
CA GLU A 204 -28.97 6.28 18.17
C GLU A 204 -29.89 6.66 19.34
N LYS A 205 -29.35 6.79 20.56
CA LYS A 205 -30.10 7.26 21.75
C LYS A 205 -29.82 8.70 22.06
N ALA A 206 -30.89 9.45 22.31
CA ALA A 206 -30.80 10.84 22.74
C ALA A 206 -30.84 11.05 24.25
N GLY A 207 -31.17 10.00 25.00
CA GLY A 207 -31.32 10.03 26.46
C GLY A 207 -32.74 9.64 26.87
N GLY A 208 -32.89 9.16 28.11
CA GLY A 208 -34.16 8.61 28.60
C GLY A 208 -34.70 7.51 27.68
N ASP A 209 -35.95 7.67 27.26
CA ASP A 209 -36.66 6.77 26.33
C ASP A 209 -36.64 7.26 24.88
N THR A 210 -35.88 8.33 24.59
CA THR A 210 -35.83 8.96 23.26
C THR A 210 -34.76 8.31 22.37
N LEU A 211 -35.20 7.82 21.21
CA LEU A 211 -34.38 7.16 20.19
C LEU A 211 -34.55 7.83 18.83
N PHE A 212 -33.51 7.71 18.00
CA PHE A 212 -33.53 8.09 16.59
C PHE A 212 -33.21 6.89 15.70
N ALA A 213 -33.87 6.84 14.55
CA ALA A 213 -33.66 5.85 13.50
C ALA A 213 -33.53 6.57 12.16
N MET A 214 -32.47 6.29 11.43
CA MET A 214 -32.16 6.93 10.16
C MET A 214 -32.38 5.95 9.01
N GLY A 215 -33.31 6.29 8.12
CA GLY A 215 -33.54 5.62 6.84
C GLY A 215 -33.35 6.58 5.68
N ASN A 216 -34.33 6.66 4.78
CA ASN A 216 -34.50 7.78 3.85
C ASN A 216 -35.14 8.99 4.54
N LYS A 217 -35.75 8.78 5.71
CA LYS A 217 -36.21 9.79 6.66
C LYS A 217 -35.48 9.65 8.01
N LEU A 218 -35.52 10.71 8.81
CA LEU A 218 -35.14 10.61 10.22
C LEU A 218 -36.40 10.38 11.05
N TYR A 219 -36.43 9.28 11.80
CA TYR A 219 -37.51 8.93 12.71
C TYR A 219 -37.09 9.13 14.16
N ARG A 220 -38.06 9.42 15.02
CA ARG A 220 -37.89 9.51 16.46
C ARG A 220 -38.91 8.63 17.17
N SER A 221 -38.47 7.98 18.24
CA SER A 221 -39.32 7.33 19.22
C SER A 221 -39.10 7.96 20.59
N THR A 222 -40.15 8.01 21.42
CA THR A 222 -40.10 8.47 22.81
C THR A 222 -40.57 7.41 23.81
N ASP A 223 -40.81 6.19 23.33
CA ASP A 223 -41.34 5.05 24.09
C ASP A 223 -40.43 3.83 23.98
N LYS A 224 -39.10 4.08 24.00
CA LYS A 224 -38.05 3.07 23.86
C LYS A 224 -38.04 2.36 22.51
N GLY A 225 -38.68 2.89 21.47
CA GLY A 225 -38.64 2.33 20.12
C GLY A 225 -39.82 1.43 19.77
N LEU A 226 -40.90 1.46 20.55
CA LEU A 226 -42.14 0.74 20.25
C LEU A 226 -42.90 1.43 19.10
N THR A 227 -43.00 2.76 19.17
CA THR A 227 -43.61 3.59 18.15
C THR A 227 -42.63 4.64 17.63
N TRP A 228 -42.66 4.85 16.32
CA TRP A 228 -41.78 5.78 15.61
C TRP A 228 -42.60 6.80 14.84
N GLN A 229 -42.08 8.02 14.77
CA GLN A 229 -42.69 9.11 14.01
C GLN A 229 -41.62 9.79 13.18
N SER A 230 -41.98 10.26 11.98
CA SER A 230 -41.06 11.09 11.17
C SER A 230 -40.72 12.36 11.96
N PHE A 231 -39.42 12.53 12.21
CA PHE A 231 -38.84 13.70 12.85
C PHE A 231 -38.32 14.69 11.80
N MET A 232 -37.81 14.16 10.69
CA MET A 232 -37.47 14.90 9.48
C MET A 232 -37.99 14.12 8.28
N GLY A 233 -38.41 14.84 7.23
CA GLY A 233 -38.82 14.27 5.96
C GLY A 233 -37.66 13.65 5.20
N ASP A 234 -37.67 13.79 3.87
CA ASP A 234 -36.62 13.23 3.01
C ASP A 234 -35.23 13.79 3.38
N ILE A 235 -34.32 12.89 3.77
CA ILE A 235 -32.92 13.17 4.08
C ILE A 235 -31.97 12.58 3.04
N SER A 236 -32.47 12.14 1.88
CA SER A 236 -31.66 11.58 0.79
C SER A 236 -30.54 12.52 0.30
N PHE A 237 -30.69 13.83 0.51
CA PHE A 237 -29.66 14.83 0.22
C PHE A 237 -28.41 14.74 1.12
N LEU A 238 -28.49 14.01 2.25
CA LEU A 238 -27.33 13.71 3.08
C LEU A 238 -26.55 12.56 2.43
N SER A 239 -25.51 12.88 1.67
CA SER A 239 -24.66 11.91 0.95
C SER A 239 -24.16 10.74 1.82
N ASP A 240 -23.73 11.04 3.04
CA ASP A 240 -23.08 10.07 3.92
C ASP A 240 -24.07 9.29 4.82
N GLN A 241 -25.31 9.79 4.98
CA GLN A 241 -26.34 9.20 5.86
C GLN A 241 -25.77 8.80 7.25
N VAL A 242 -25.03 9.72 7.87
CA VAL A 242 -24.46 9.54 9.22
C VAL A 242 -25.16 10.42 10.25
N MET A 243 -25.32 9.87 11.45
CA MET A 243 -25.93 10.54 12.60
C MET A 243 -25.04 10.41 13.83
N ALA A 244 -25.01 11.43 14.69
CA ALA A 244 -24.55 11.31 16.06
C ALA A 244 -25.54 12.00 17.00
N VAL A 245 -25.57 11.61 18.27
CA VAL A 245 -26.47 12.20 19.26
C VAL A 245 -25.70 12.51 20.53
N TYR A 246 -25.92 13.70 21.09
CA TYR A 246 -25.24 14.14 22.31
C TYR A 246 -26.03 15.20 23.04
N ASN A 247 -26.19 15.04 24.37
CA ASN A 247 -26.90 15.97 25.26
C ASN A 247 -28.25 16.43 24.70
N GLY A 248 -29.09 15.49 24.27
CA GLY A 248 -30.42 15.80 23.73
C GLY A 248 -30.40 16.55 22.40
N ARG A 249 -29.31 16.48 21.62
CA ARG A 249 -29.23 17.03 20.27
C ARG A 249 -28.84 15.96 19.27
N VAL A 250 -29.42 16.02 18.07
CA VAL A 250 -29.08 15.17 16.93
C VAL A 250 -28.19 15.95 15.98
N PHE A 251 -27.16 15.29 15.48
CA PHE A 251 -26.19 15.82 14.53
C PHE A 251 -26.26 14.99 13.25
N LEU A 252 -26.38 15.69 12.12
CA LEU A 252 -26.40 15.14 10.77
C LEU A 252 -25.31 15.80 9.94
N ARG A 253 -24.86 15.17 8.86
CA ARG A 253 -23.83 15.74 7.98
C ARG A 253 -24.23 15.63 6.50
N ASN A 254 -23.90 16.67 5.74
CA ASN A 254 -23.76 16.60 4.28
C ASN A 254 -22.30 16.87 3.85
N ASN A 255 -22.03 17.00 2.55
CA ASN A 255 -20.67 17.22 2.03
C ASN A 255 -19.94 18.47 2.57
N SER A 256 -20.65 19.51 3.06
CA SER A 256 -20.05 20.80 3.44
C SER A 256 -20.18 21.15 4.92
N SER A 257 -21.19 20.61 5.61
CA SER A 257 -21.63 21.13 6.89
C SER A 257 -22.19 20.03 7.80
N ILE A 258 -22.14 20.30 9.11
CA ILE A 258 -22.85 19.51 10.12
C ILE A 258 -24.09 20.30 10.54
N PHE A 259 -25.24 19.64 10.62
CA PHE A 259 -26.48 20.22 11.11
C PHE A 259 -26.77 19.67 12.49
N SER A 260 -27.17 20.53 13.42
CA SER A 260 -27.62 20.11 14.74
C SER A 260 -29.05 20.54 14.99
N SER A 261 -29.83 19.70 15.65
CA SER A 261 -31.19 20.00 16.12
C SER A 261 -31.38 19.53 17.55
N SER A 262 -32.28 20.17 18.29
CA SER A 262 -32.79 19.59 19.53
C SER A 262 -33.45 18.23 19.24
N SER A 263 -33.36 17.26 20.15
CA SER A 263 -34.05 15.97 20.02
C SER A 263 -35.57 16.11 20.17
N SER A 264 -36.03 17.19 20.80
CA SER A 264 -37.46 17.44 21.04
C SER A 264 -38.17 18.10 19.87
N ALA A 265 -37.47 18.85 19.01
CA ALA A 265 -38.06 19.59 17.90
C ALA A 265 -37.07 19.71 16.73
N PRO A 266 -37.51 19.54 15.47
CA PRO A 266 -36.64 19.51 14.28
C PRO A 266 -36.29 20.92 13.78
N VAL A 267 -35.64 21.72 14.63
CA VAL A 267 -35.11 23.04 14.26
C VAL A 267 -33.61 22.91 14.06
N TRP A 268 -33.20 22.93 12.79
CA TRP A 268 -31.82 22.67 12.38
C TRP A 268 -30.98 23.96 12.36
N THR A 269 -29.81 23.88 13.00
CA THR A 269 -28.77 24.91 12.95
C THR A 269 -27.56 24.34 12.24
N GLU A 270 -27.07 25.04 11.23
CA GLU A 270 -25.85 24.69 10.52
C GLU A 270 -24.60 25.03 11.36
N ILE A 271 -23.65 24.10 11.39
CA ILE A 271 -22.32 24.22 11.95
C ILE A 271 -21.37 24.11 10.75
N PRO A 272 -20.79 25.23 10.29
CA PRO A 272 -19.86 25.22 9.17
C PRO A 272 -18.64 24.37 9.50
N ILE A 273 -18.24 23.48 8.59
CA ILE A 273 -16.96 22.78 8.68
C ILE A 273 -15.91 23.72 8.10
N LEU A 274 -14.86 24.04 8.85
CA LEU A 274 -13.71 24.73 8.27
C LEU A 274 -13.01 23.79 7.28
N ALA A 275 -13.08 24.14 5.98
CA ALA A 275 -12.43 23.46 4.87
C ALA A 275 -10.96 23.11 5.20
N PRO A 276 -10.44 21.94 4.76
CA PRO A 276 -10.69 21.35 3.44
C PRO A 276 -11.41 19.98 3.43
N TYR A 277 -12.00 19.54 4.54
CA TYR A 277 -12.49 18.16 4.66
C TYR A 277 -13.85 17.94 3.98
N MET A 278 -13.81 17.72 2.67
CA MET A 278 -14.95 17.23 1.89
C MET A 278 -15.01 15.69 1.85
N GLU A 279 -14.14 14.96 2.54
CA GLU A 279 -14.16 13.48 2.49
C GLU A 279 -15.47 12.88 3.02
N PRO A 280 -15.98 11.76 2.45
CA PRO A 280 -17.12 11.04 3.01
C PRO A 280 -16.82 10.54 4.42
N ILE A 281 -17.77 10.66 5.34
CA ILE A 281 -17.66 10.08 6.69
C ILE A 281 -18.35 8.73 6.73
N ARG A 282 -17.68 7.72 7.29
CA ARG A 282 -18.21 6.37 7.51
C ARG A 282 -19.00 6.27 8.80
N GLN A 283 -18.56 6.95 9.85
CA GLN A 283 -19.22 6.95 11.16
C GLN A 283 -18.96 8.25 11.92
N MET A 284 -19.96 8.72 12.67
CA MET A 284 -19.83 9.77 13.68
C MET A 284 -20.38 9.27 15.02
N ALA A 285 -19.75 9.66 16.13
CA ALA A 285 -20.27 9.44 17.48
C ALA A 285 -19.63 10.41 18.48
N PHE A 286 -20.37 10.76 19.52
CA PHE A 286 -19.81 11.49 20.65
C PHE A 286 -19.30 10.51 21.71
N VAL A 287 -18.11 10.79 22.21
CA VAL A 287 -17.46 10.02 23.27
C VAL A 287 -16.91 11.01 24.29
N ASN A 288 -17.42 10.95 25.53
CA ASN A 288 -17.06 11.89 26.60
C ASN A 288 -17.14 13.37 26.20
N GLY A 289 -18.12 13.72 25.36
CA GLY A 289 -18.33 15.08 24.86
C GLY A 289 -17.45 15.52 23.70
N VAL A 290 -16.51 14.67 23.26
CA VAL A 290 -15.73 14.86 22.05
C VAL A 290 -16.44 14.18 20.88
N LEU A 291 -16.60 14.88 19.77
CA LEU A 291 -17.15 14.31 18.54
C LEU A 291 -16.04 13.60 17.78
N PHE A 292 -16.18 12.30 17.56
CA PHE A 292 -15.31 11.53 16.68
C PHE A 292 -15.99 11.28 15.34
N ALA A 293 -15.21 11.29 14.28
CA ALA A 293 -15.63 10.88 12.96
C ALA A 293 -14.55 10.04 12.28
N SER A 294 -14.95 8.92 11.67
CA SER A 294 -14.10 8.16 10.78
C SER A 294 -14.35 8.57 9.34
N PHE A 295 -13.34 9.15 8.72
CA PHE A 295 -13.35 9.56 7.33
C PHE A 295 -12.90 8.41 6.43
N LYS A 296 -13.43 8.40 5.21
CA LYS A 296 -13.19 7.33 4.25
C LYS A 296 -11.70 7.11 3.98
N TYR A 297 -10.93 8.21 3.88
CA TYR A 297 -9.55 8.21 3.37
C TYR A 297 -8.51 8.65 4.41
N SER A 298 -8.92 9.42 5.43
CA SER A 298 -8.01 10.02 6.42
C SER A 298 -8.14 9.44 7.83
N GLY A 299 -8.89 8.35 8.00
CA GLY A 299 -8.98 7.65 9.28
C GLY A 299 -9.85 8.36 10.30
N LEU A 300 -9.46 8.30 11.57
CA LEU A 300 -10.21 8.87 12.67
C LEU A 300 -9.78 10.30 12.99
N TRP A 301 -10.76 11.17 13.18
CA TRP A 301 -10.59 12.55 13.59
C TRP A 301 -11.50 12.85 14.77
N LYS A 302 -11.12 13.87 15.54
CA LYS A 302 -11.88 14.33 16.70
C LYS A 302 -12.08 15.84 16.68
N SER A 303 -13.18 16.27 17.27
CA SER A 303 -13.55 17.67 17.42
C SER A 303 -14.05 17.94 18.84
N THR A 304 -13.53 19.01 19.43
CA THR A 304 -13.92 19.50 20.76
C THR A 304 -14.93 20.66 20.69
N ASP A 305 -15.25 21.14 19.49
CA ASP A 305 -16.16 22.26 19.24
C ASP A 305 -17.36 21.84 18.36
N ARG A 306 -17.76 20.57 18.48
CA ARG A 306 -18.94 19.96 17.83
C ARG A 306 -18.88 19.93 16.30
N GLY A 307 -17.67 19.82 15.76
CA GLY A 307 -17.41 19.61 14.34
C GLY A 307 -17.04 20.87 13.57
N SER A 308 -16.80 21.99 14.26
CA SER A 308 -16.37 23.24 13.61
C SER A 308 -14.89 23.16 13.20
N THR A 309 -14.04 22.61 14.08
CA THR A 309 -12.64 22.26 13.85
C THR A 309 -12.37 20.79 14.15
N TRP A 310 -11.38 20.23 13.47
CA TRP A 310 -11.03 18.81 13.56
C TRP A 310 -9.52 18.63 13.73
N ALA A 311 -9.14 17.66 14.55
CA ALA A 311 -7.76 17.20 14.72
C ALA A 311 -7.68 15.69 14.46
N SER A 312 -6.58 15.23 13.87
CA SER A 312 -6.35 13.81 13.61
C SER A 312 -6.26 13.03 14.93
N ALA A 313 -6.87 11.84 14.97
CA ALA A 313 -6.88 10.94 16.12
C ALA A 313 -6.32 9.54 15.74
N ASN A 314 -5.28 9.53 14.89
CA ASN A 314 -4.70 8.31 14.30
C ASN A 314 -3.37 7.86 14.93
N SER A 315 -2.83 8.60 15.90
CA SER A 315 -1.50 8.36 16.47
C SER A 315 -1.32 6.92 16.97
N GLY A 316 -0.37 6.18 16.39
CA GLY A 316 -0.14 4.76 16.68
C GLY A 316 -0.92 3.78 15.80
N MET A 317 -1.80 4.27 14.92
CA MET A 317 -2.50 3.47 13.91
C MET A 317 -1.70 3.34 12.60
N SER A 318 -0.38 3.10 12.66
CA SER A 318 0.53 3.07 11.50
C SER A 318 0.39 1.84 10.58
N ASN A 319 -0.81 1.27 10.46
CA ASN A 319 -1.08 -0.04 9.85
C ASN A 319 -1.90 0.03 8.56
N SER A 320 -2.09 1.23 7.98
CA SER A 320 -2.67 1.36 6.65
C SER A 320 -1.90 0.50 5.66
N GLN A 321 -2.64 -0.25 4.87
CA GLN A 321 -2.09 -1.11 3.83
C GLN A 321 -1.45 -0.21 2.76
N PRO A 322 -0.14 -0.36 2.49
CA PRO A 322 0.44 0.23 1.32
C PRO A 322 -0.08 -0.52 0.07
N LEU A 323 -0.81 0.18 -0.79
CA LEU A 323 -1.44 -0.37 -2.00
C LEU A 323 -0.44 -0.47 -3.14
N GLU A 324 0.39 0.56 -3.30
CA GLU A 324 1.43 0.61 -4.32
C GLU A 324 2.72 1.22 -3.77
N THR A 325 3.84 0.91 -4.43
CA THR A 325 5.12 1.54 -4.16
C THR A 325 5.80 1.97 -5.46
N PHE A 326 6.39 3.16 -5.43
CA PHE A 326 7.27 3.67 -6.47
C PHE A 326 8.63 3.89 -5.85
N LYS A 327 9.69 3.47 -6.54
CA LYS A 327 11.04 3.55 -6.00
C LYS A 327 11.94 4.39 -6.89
N PHE A 328 12.78 5.17 -6.24
CA PHE A 328 13.81 6.00 -6.85
C PHE A 328 15.09 5.88 -6.01
N PRO A 329 16.26 6.27 -6.55
CA PRO A 329 17.47 6.35 -5.75
C PRO A 329 17.24 7.21 -4.49
N GLY A 330 17.36 6.57 -3.32
CA GLY A 330 17.21 7.24 -2.03
C GLY A 330 15.77 7.51 -1.55
N VAL A 331 14.74 7.14 -2.33
CA VAL A 331 13.34 7.47 -2.01
C VAL A 331 12.39 6.33 -2.38
N HIS A 332 11.47 6.01 -1.46
CA HIS A 332 10.28 5.22 -1.77
C HIS A 332 9.02 6.08 -1.61
N ILE A 333 8.14 6.06 -2.58
CA ILE A 333 6.78 6.59 -2.45
C ILE A 333 5.86 5.41 -2.17
N PHE A 334 5.00 5.56 -1.17
CA PHE A 334 3.99 4.59 -0.79
C PHE A 334 2.62 5.24 -0.88
N GLU A 335 1.66 4.50 -1.42
CA GLU A 335 0.25 4.84 -1.29
C GLU A 335 -0.33 4.13 -0.06
N PHE A 336 -0.80 4.88 0.93
CA PHE A 336 -1.44 4.37 2.13
C PHE A 336 -2.95 4.65 2.12
N GLY A 337 -3.74 3.62 2.44
CA GLY A 337 -5.20 3.75 2.42
C GLY A 337 -5.71 4.09 1.03
N ASP A 338 -6.94 4.57 0.93
CA ASP A 338 -7.51 5.04 -0.34
C ASP A 338 -6.93 6.44 -0.64
N TYR A 339 -5.88 6.53 -1.49
CA TYR A 339 -5.36 7.75 -2.13
C TYR A 339 -4.44 8.70 -1.34
N GLN A 340 -3.77 8.27 -0.26
CA GLN A 340 -2.75 9.11 0.39
C GLN A 340 -1.33 8.69 0.03
N TYR A 341 -0.53 9.62 -0.50
CA TYR A 341 0.85 9.32 -0.92
C TYR A 341 1.88 9.92 0.03
N TRP A 342 2.88 9.11 0.37
CA TRP A 342 3.94 9.48 1.30
C TRP A 342 5.29 9.02 0.77
N ALA A 343 6.26 9.93 0.76
CA ALA A 343 7.65 9.65 0.44
C ALA A 343 8.45 9.32 1.70
N TRP A 344 9.17 8.21 1.68
CA TRP A 344 10.21 7.81 2.62
C TRP A 344 11.58 8.11 2.03
N PHE A 345 12.39 8.89 2.72
CA PHE A 345 13.74 9.24 2.31
C PHE A 345 14.75 8.37 3.04
N THR A 346 15.34 7.39 2.36
CA THR A 346 16.20 6.37 2.99
C THR A 346 17.43 6.97 3.67
N GLY A 347 18.02 8.02 3.09
CA GLY A 347 19.21 8.68 3.66
C GLY A 347 18.95 9.44 4.97
N SER A 348 17.72 9.90 5.20
CA SER A 348 17.35 10.65 6.42
C SER A 348 16.48 9.85 7.39
N GLY A 349 15.87 8.77 6.93
CA GLY A 349 14.87 8.01 7.69
C GLY A 349 13.60 8.82 7.98
N THR A 350 13.19 9.70 7.05
CA THR A 350 12.04 10.60 7.27
C THR A 350 10.91 10.37 6.27
N TRP A 351 9.69 10.60 6.76
CA TRP A 351 8.46 10.59 5.96
C TRP A 351 8.05 12.01 5.55
N LYS A 352 7.61 12.19 4.31
CA LYS A 352 7.00 13.42 3.82
C LYS A 352 5.70 13.11 3.08
N ARG A 353 4.61 13.76 3.47
CA ARG A 353 3.32 13.65 2.75
C ARG A 353 3.41 14.38 1.41
N ILE A 354 2.93 13.72 0.36
CA ILE A 354 2.74 14.29 -0.98
C ILE A 354 1.25 14.64 -1.09
N LYS A 355 0.91 15.93 -1.10
CA LYS A 355 -0.49 16.37 -1.18
C LYS A 355 -0.92 16.41 -2.63
N MET A 356 -1.86 15.56 -3.03
CA MET A 356 -2.27 15.50 -4.44
C MET A 356 -3.08 16.72 -4.87
N PRO A 357 -3.01 17.13 -6.15
CA PRO A 357 -3.73 18.31 -6.68
C PRO A 357 -5.24 18.22 -6.54
N TYR A 358 -5.80 17.01 -6.49
CA TYR A 358 -7.23 16.75 -6.40
C TYR A 358 -7.72 16.62 -4.94
N GLU A 359 -6.83 16.65 -3.94
CA GLU A 359 -7.24 16.60 -2.53
C GLU A 359 -8.18 17.78 -2.21
N GLY A 360 -9.36 17.48 -1.66
CA GLY A 360 -10.40 18.47 -1.37
C GLY A 360 -11.44 18.67 -2.47
N ASN A 361 -11.35 17.96 -3.61
CA ASN A 361 -12.38 17.97 -4.66
C ASN A 361 -13.03 16.57 -4.80
N LEU A 362 -14.25 16.42 -4.28
CA LEU A 362 -15.01 15.16 -4.31
C LEU A 362 -15.42 14.72 -5.72
N ASP A 363 -15.51 15.63 -6.68
CA ASP A 363 -15.92 15.30 -8.05
C ASP A 363 -14.80 14.55 -8.82
N ASN A 364 -13.58 14.55 -8.26
CA ASN A 364 -12.36 14.03 -8.90
C ASN A 364 -11.79 12.77 -8.22
N VAL A 365 -12.58 12.09 -7.38
CA VAL A 365 -12.18 10.89 -6.61
C VAL A 365 -11.76 9.71 -7.50
N GLU A 366 -12.03 9.77 -8.81
CA GLU A 366 -11.59 8.76 -9.79
C GLU A 366 -10.13 8.93 -10.27
N ASN A 367 -9.42 9.97 -9.83
CA ASN A 367 -8.04 10.25 -10.29
C ASN A 367 -6.97 9.52 -9.47
N ASN A 368 -7.02 8.18 -9.43
CA ASN A 368 -5.92 7.40 -8.85
C ASN A 368 -4.60 7.72 -9.56
N ILE A 369 -3.50 7.92 -8.83
CA ILE A 369 -2.20 8.08 -9.47
C ILE A 369 -1.79 6.74 -10.08
N ASN A 370 -1.61 6.73 -11.39
CA ASN A 370 -1.23 5.53 -12.13
C ASN A 370 0.30 5.32 -12.09
N ASP A 371 1.08 6.41 -12.08
CA ASP A 371 2.54 6.34 -12.05
C ASP A 371 3.18 7.60 -11.46
N PHE A 372 4.34 7.41 -10.84
CA PHE A 372 5.27 8.48 -10.52
C PHE A 372 6.57 8.32 -11.27
N VAL A 373 7.14 9.45 -11.71
CA VAL A 373 8.47 9.47 -12.31
C VAL A 373 9.30 10.58 -11.70
N LEU A 374 10.53 10.26 -11.30
CA LEU A 374 11.50 11.24 -10.82
C LEU A 374 12.51 11.54 -11.93
N SER A 375 12.75 12.82 -12.19
CA SER A 375 13.80 13.28 -13.11
C SER A 375 14.45 14.54 -12.56
N GLY A 376 15.72 14.42 -12.17
CA GLY A 376 16.39 15.44 -11.36
C GLY A 376 15.60 15.72 -10.08
N ASP A 377 15.35 16.99 -9.78
CA ASP A 377 14.57 17.43 -8.62
C ASP A 377 13.05 17.46 -8.87
N SER A 378 12.60 17.04 -10.05
CA SER A 378 11.19 17.08 -10.44
C SER A 378 10.52 15.72 -10.28
N LEU A 379 9.43 15.69 -9.53
CA LEU A 379 8.53 14.56 -9.42
C LEU A 379 7.32 14.79 -10.34
N TYR A 380 7.05 13.82 -11.21
CA TYR A 380 5.91 13.79 -12.10
C TYR A 380 4.91 12.78 -11.58
N ALA A 381 3.63 13.12 -11.62
CA ALA A 381 2.53 12.21 -11.32
C ALA A 381 1.57 12.19 -12.51
N VAL A 382 1.16 10.99 -12.93
CA VAL A 382 0.18 10.80 -14.00
C VAL A 382 -1.06 10.10 -13.48
N SER A 383 -2.23 10.67 -13.77
CA SER A 383 -3.54 10.02 -13.60
C SER A 383 -4.46 10.37 -14.78
N GLY A 384 -5.60 11.02 -14.54
CA GLY A 384 -6.43 11.69 -15.55
C GLY A 384 -5.78 12.95 -16.14
N ASP A 385 -4.82 13.54 -15.42
CA ASP A 385 -3.94 14.61 -15.90
C ASP A 385 -2.47 14.26 -15.63
N THR A 386 -1.56 15.08 -16.13
CA THR A 386 -0.13 15.01 -15.81
C THR A 386 0.29 16.25 -15.04
N TRP A 387 0.84 16.05 -13.84
CA TRP A 387 1.35 17.13 -13.01
C TRP A 387 2.85 16.98 -12.73
N VAL A 388 3.48 18.10 -12.40
CA VAL A 388 4.87 18.17 -11.95
C VAL A 388 4.99 19.00 -10.69
N THR A 389 5.88 18.58 -9.80
CA THR A 389 6.27 19.29 -8.58
C THR A 389 7.78 19.24 -8.41
N THR A 390 8.34 20.27 -7.79
CA THR A 390 9.76 20.34 -7.39
C THR A 390 9.92 20.41 -5.86
N ASP A 391 8.82 20.27 -5.11
CA ASP A 391 8.80 20.41 -3.65
C ASP A 391 8.14 19.20 -2.96
N TRP A 392 8.08 18.07 -3.67
CA TRP A 392 7.43 16.82 -3.24
C TRP A 392 5.94 16.99 -2.96
N GLY A 393 5.25 17.65 -3.88
CA GLY A 393 3.80 17.75 -3.91
C GLY A 393 3.23 18.68 -2.85
N GLN A 394 3.96 19.71 -2.44
CA GLN A 394 3.36 20.83 -1.72
C GLN A 394 2.73 21.81 -2.70
N ASN A 395 3.34 21.97 -3.87
CA ASN A 395 2.79 22.72 -5.00
C ASN A 395 2.93 21.91 -6.28
N TRP A 396 1.83 21.84 -7.03
CA TRP A 396 1.77 21.16 -8.32
C TRP A 396 1.49 22.12 -9.46
N LYS A 397 2.10 21.84 -10.61
CA LYS A 397 1.79 22.48 -11.87
C LYS A 397 1.23 21.45 -12.84
N THR A 398 0.06 21.71 -13.40
CA THR A 398 -0.49 20.91 -14.49
C THR A 398 0.39 21.09 -15.73
N LEU A 399 0.95 19.99 -16.21
CA LEU A 399 1.77 19.94 -17.42
C LEU A 399 0.90 19.68 -18.65
N SER A 400 -0.09 18.80 -18.52
CA SER A 400 -1.03 18.43 -19.57
C SER A 400 -2.35 17.99 -18.94
N SER A 401 -3.48 18.40 -19.51
CA SER A 401 -4.83 17.92 -19.11
C SER A 401 -5.17 16.58 -19.76
N ARG A 402 -4.18 15.69 -19.83
CA ARG A 402 -4.29 14.37 -20.46
C ARG A 402 -3.77 13.32 -19.49
N GLY A 403 -4.51 12.23 -19.42
CA GLY A 403 -4.23 11.14 -18.50
C GLY A 403 -3.47 10.01 -19.15
N PHE A 404 -2.50 9.48 -18.41
CA PHE A 404 -1.67 8.35 -18.83
C PHE A 404 -1.63 7.29 -17.74
N SER A 405 -1.53 6.03 -18.13
CA SER A 405 -1.38 4.88 -17.23
C SER A 405 0.07 4.64 -16.82
N THR A 406 1.04 5.09 -17.60
CA THR A 406 2.47 5.05 -17.26
C THR A 406 3.22 6.10 -18.06
N LEU A 407 4.34 6.57 -17.51
CA LEU A 407 5.19 7.59 -18.10
C LEU A 407 6.66 7.17 -17.96
N VAL A 408 7.42 7.28 -19.04
CA VAL A 408 8.87 7.09 -19.03
C VAL A 408 9.53 8.31 -19.63
N LEU A 409 10.53 8.82 -18.91
CA LEU A 409 11.26 10.03 -19.26
C LEU A 409 12.67 9.65 -19.74
N THR A 410 13.05 10.11 -20.92
CA THR A 410 14.45 10.13 -21.39
C THR A 410 14.87 11.58 -21.65
N ASP A 411 16.16 11.82 -21.88
CA ASP A 411 16.72 13.17 -22.08
C ASP A 411 16.05 13.95 -23.23
N SER A 412 15.59 13.25 -24.27
CA SER A 412 15.03 13.85 -25.49
C SER A 412 13.59 13.45 -25.81
N ILE A 413 13.12 12.32 -25.29
CA ILE A 413 11.83 11.73 -25.63
C ILE A 413 11.11 11.28 -24.35
N TRP A 414 9.85 11.68 -24.22
CA TRP A 414 8.96 11.13 -23.21
C TRP A 414 8.00 10.19 -23.89
N VAL A 415 7.77 9.03 -23.30
CA VAL A 415 6.80 8.06 -23.80
C VAL A 415 5.80 7.81 -22.69
N ALA A 416 4.52 7.87 -23.02
CA ALA A 416 3.44 7.58 -22.10
C ALA A 416 2.39 6.71 -22.79
N THR A 417 1.54 6.02 -22.03
CA THR A 417 0.44 5.26 -22.63
C THR A 417 -0.89 5.70 -22.05
N GLY A 418 -1.88 5.94 -22.91
CA GLY A 418 -3.23 6.32 -22.51
C GLY A 418 -4.29 5.49 -23.24
N SER A 419 -5.50 6.03 -23.34
CA SER A 419 -6.62 5.39 -24.05
C SER A 419 -6.37 5.15 -25.54
N SER A 420 -5.41 5.88 -26.14
CA SER A 420 -5.01 5.73 -27.55
C SER A 420 -3.79 4.82 -27.74
N GLY A 421 -3.33 4.13 -26.69
CA GLY A 421 -2.07 3.37 -26.69
C GLY A 421 -0.85 4.26 -26.42
N PRO A 422 0.36 3.87 -26.87
CA PRO A 422 1.56 4.66 -26.64
C PRO A 422 1.58 5.98 -27.41
N GLU A 423 2.13 6.99 -26.76
CA GLU A 423 2.25 8.35 -27.25
C GLU A 423 3.63 8.91 -26.93
N ILE A 424 4.13 9.77 -27.80
CA ILE A 424 5.44 10.38 -27.66
C ILE A 424 5.32 11.89 -27.48
N SER A 425 6.08 12.44 -26.53
CA SER A 425 6.38 13.85 -26.47
C SER A 425 7.86 14.12 -26.72
N ARG A 426 8.15 15.13 -27.54
CA ARG A 426 9.51 15.64 -27.83
C ARG A 426 9.78 17.02 -27.24
N ASN A 427 8.84 17.53 -26.45
CA ASN A 427 8.89 18.86 -25.86
C ASN A 427 8.51 18.82 -24.37
N ARG A 428 8.98 17.78 -23.68
CA ARG A 428 8.82 17.58 -22.22
C ARG A 428 7.35 17.60 -21.77
N GLY A 429 6.52 16.80 -22.44
CA GLY A 429 5.11 16.57 -22.09
C GLY A 429 4.14 17.68 -22.48
N ARG A 430 4.59 18.75 -23.16
CA ARG A 430 3.71 19.85 -23.60
C ARG A 430 2.76 19.44 -24.72
N THR A 431 3.25 18.64 -25.67
CA THR A 431 2.42 18.05 -26.73
C THR A 431 2.76 16.58 -26.90
N TRP A 432 1.76 15.79 -27.26
CA TRP A 432 1.84 14.35 -27.42
C TRP A 432 1.37 13.93 -28.81
N THR A 433 2.02 12.95 -29.39
CA THR A 433 1.66 12.36 -30.67
C THR A 433 1.46 10.87 -30.50
N VAL A 434 0.30 10.36 -30.92
CA VAL A 434 0.00 8.92 -30.89
C VAL A 434 1.04 8.15 -31.71
N SER A 435 1.60 7.11 -31.11
CA SER A 435 2.70 6.32 -31.64
C SER A 435 2.45 4.84 -31.36
N ASN A 436 1.29 4.36 -31.80
CA ASN A 436 0.76 3.05 -31.46
C ASN A 436 0.89 2.01 -32.58
N SER A 437 1.72 2.29 -33.60
CA SER A 437 1.94 1.37 -34.71
C SER A 437 2.50 0.04 -34.19
N GLY A 438 1.82 -1.07 -34.51
CA GLY A 438 2.16 -2.43 -34.09
C GLY A 438 1.55 -2.89 -32.75
N VAL A 439 1.28 -1.97 -31.82
CA VAL A 439 0.64 -2.27 -30.51
C VAL A 439 -0.84 -1.90 -30.44
N GLY A 440 -1.31 -0.98 -31.28
CA GLY A 440 -2.69 -0.47 -31.30
C GLY A 440 -3.03 0.35 -30.05
N ASN A 441 -4.32 0.59 -29.82
CA ASN A 441 -4.82 1.43 -28.71
C ASN A 441 -4.73 0.76 -27.32
N ARG A 442 -3.78 -0.15 -27.12
CA ARG A 442 -3.65 -0.91 -25.88
C ARG A 442 -2.81 -0.11 -24.88
N PRO A 443 -3.36 0.26 -23.71
CA PRO A 443 -2.56 0.90 -22.67
C PRO A 443 -1.57 -0.10 -22.08
N ALA A 444 -0.38 0.38 -21.72
CA ALA A 444 0.56 -0.38 -20.92
C ALA A 444 0.21 -0.23 -19.43
N ILE A 445 0.35 -1.31 -18.67
CA ILE A 445 0.29 -1.26 -17.20
C ILE A 445 1.62 -0.74 -16.65
N LYS A 446 2.74 -1.18 -17.23
CA LYS A 446 4.08 -0.72 -16.88
C LYS A 446 4.96 -0.65 -18.12
N MET A 447 5.91 0.28 -18.11
CA MET A 447 6.87 0.50 -19.18
C MET A 447 8.25 0.80 -18.59
N VAL A 448 9.29 0.29 -19.23
CA VAL A 448 10.69 0.58 -18.89
C VAL A 448 11.40 1.09 -20.13
N GLY A 449 12.16 2.17 -19.98
CA GLY A 449 13.03 2.72 -21.02
C GLY A 449 14.49 2.56 -20.67
N VAL A 450 15.29 2.13 -21.65
CA VAL A 450 16.76 2.02 -21.55
C VAL A 450 17.34 2.50 -22.88
N ASP A 451 18.16 3.54 -22.86
CA ASP A 451 18.88 4.07 -24.03
C ASP A 451 18.00 4.36 -25.27
N GLY A 452 16.80 4.93 -25.06
CA GLY A 452 15.85 5.25 -26.14
C GLY A 452 15.09 4.04 -26.71
N GLN A 453 15.29 2.86 -26.13
CA GLN A 453 14.50 1.65 -26.35
C GLN A 453 13.49 1.49 -25.23
N PHE A 454 12.32 0.93 -25.53
CA PHE A 454 11.23 0.79 -24.58
C PHE A 454 10.68 -0.62 -24.59
N VAL A 455 10.32 -1.13 -23.42
CA VAL A 455 9.54 -2.36 -23.26
C VAL A 455 8.30 -2.03 -22.46
N ALA A 456 7.14 -2.40 -22.99
CA ALA A 456 5.83 -2.10 -22.42
C ALA A 456 5.06 -3.41 -22.18
N GLY A 457 4.61 -3.59 -20.94
CA GLY A 457 3.71 -4.67 -20.57
C GLY A 457 2.26 -4.24 -20.64
N THR A 458 1.42 -4.96 -21.37
CA THR A 458 -0.01 -4.66 -21.51
C THR A 458 -0.87 -5.61 -20.65
N ALA A 459 -2.08 -5.15 -20.28
CA ALA A 459 -2.99 -5.90 -19.41
C ALA A 459 -3.50 -7.21 -20.01
N SER A 460 -3.66 -7.29 -21.33
CA SER A 460 -4.36 -8.40 -21.98
C SER A 460 -3.70 -8.84 -23.29
N SER A 461 -2.51 -8.35 -23.61
CA SER A 461 -1.87 -8.59 -24.91
C SER A 461 -0.35 -8.73 -24.79
N GLY A 462 0.16 -9.16 -23.64
CA GLY A 462 1.58 -9.46 -23.44
C GLY A 462 2.52 -8.25 -23.50
N VAL A 463 3.78 -8.52 -23.82
CA VAL A 463 4.88 -7.55 -23.89
C VAL A 463 5.10 -7.06 -25.32
N TYR A 464 5.31 -5.75 -25.46
CA TYR A 464 5.74 -5.10 -26.68
C TYR A 464 7.05 -4.37 -26.44
N ARG A 465 7.85 -4.17 -27.49
CA ARG A 465 9.05 -3.32 -27.41
C ARG A 465 9.14 -2.35 -28.57
N SER A 466 9.89 -1.28 -28.36
CA SER A 466 10.26 -0.31 -29.37
C SER A 466 11.77 -0.09 -29.34
N LEU A 467 12.40 -0.20 -30.51
CA LEU A 467 13.84 -0.01 -30.68
C LEU A 467 14.20 1.39 -31.22
N ASN A 468 13.20 2.23 -31.49
CA ASN A 468 13.35 3.47 -32.25
C ASN A 468 12.69 4.67 -31.56
N GLY A 469 12.82 4.77 -30.24
CA GLY A 469 12.31 5.93 -29.51
C GLY A 469 10.79 5.91 -29.32
N GLY A 470 10.17 4.73 -29.29
CA GLY A 470 8.71 4.57 -29.14
C GLY A 470 7.91 4.72 -30.44
N GLN A 471 8.57 4.90 -31.60
CA GLN A 471 7.90 5.23 -32.88
C GLN A 471 7.11 4.06 -33.44
N THR A 472 7.67 2.86 -33.36
CA THR A 472 6.98 1.62 -33.72
C THR A 472 7.19 0.58 -32.64
N TRP A 473 6.19 -0.28 -32.47
CA TRP A 473 6.18 -1.32 -31.45
C TRP A 473 6.06 -2.69 -32.09
N GLU A 474 6.81 -3.65 -31.57
CA GLU A 474 6.74 -5.04 -31.98
C GLU A 474 6.34 -5.95 -30.82
N TYR A 475 5.53 -6.95 -31.12
CA TYR A 475 5.04 -7.95 -30.17
C TYR A 475 6.14 -8.96 -29.85
N VAL A 476 6.52 -9.11 -28.58
CA VAL A 476 7.71 -9.87 -28.17
C VAL A 476 7.43 -10.81 -27.01
N ASN A 477 6.70 -11.89 -27.30
CA ASN A 477 6.25 -12.85 -26.29
C ASN A 477 6.76 -14.29 -26.50
N LYS A 478 7.79 -14.49 -27.31
CA LYS A 478 8.29 -15.84 -27.59
C LYS A 478 8.89 -16.45 -26.32
N GLY A 479 8.46 -17.65 -25.97
CA GLY A 479 8.91 -18.34 -24.77
C GLY A 479 8.07 -18.04 -23.51
N PHE A 480 7.14 -17.08 -23.57
CA PHE A 480 6.03 -17.07 -22.61
C PHE A 480 5.11 -18.24 -22.90
N GLY A 481 4.85 -19.07 -21.89
CA GLY A 481 4.16 -20.35 -22.03
C GLY A 481 2.73 -20.30 -22.57
N TYR A 482 2.13 -19.11 -22.81
CA TYR A 482 0.80 -18.97 -23.40
C TYR A 482 0.67 -17.68 -24.23
N PRO A 483 0.14 -17.74 -25.47
CA PRO A 483 0.10 -16.59 -26.39
C PRO A 483 -1.09 -15.63 -26.18
N ASN A 484 -2.08 -15.94 -25.33
CA ASN A 484 -3.31 -15.14 -25.21
C ASN A 484 -3.76 -14.96 -23.75
N GLY A 485 -3.92 -13.70 -23.31
CA GLY A 485 -4.92 -13.34 -22.29
C GLY A 485 -4.49 -13.18 -20.83
N ASN A 486 -3.20 -13.22 -20.47
CA ASN A 486 -2.81 -13.03 -19.07
C ASN A 486 -2.18 -11.66 -18.78
N SER A 487 -2.57 -11.09 -17.65
CA SER A 487 -2.06 -9.84 -17.11
C SER A 487 -0.64 -10.01 -16.56
N LEU A 488 0.28 -9.14 -17.00
CA LEU A 488 1.56 -8.94 -16.33
C LEU A 488 1.30 -8.30 -14.96
N TYR A 489 1.86 -8.87 -13.90
CA TYR A 489 1.71 -8.33 -12.54
C TYR A 489 2.83 -7.40 -12.13
N SER A 490 4.05 -7.72 -12.51
CA SER A 490 5.24 -6.97 -12.13
C SER A 490 6.28 -7.05 -13.22
N PHE A 491 7.05 -5.98 -13.37
CA PHE A 491 8.04 -5.79 -14.42
C PHE A 491 9.23 -5.02 -13.84
N THR A 492 10.44 -5.54 -14.00
CA THR A 492 11.67 -4.84 -13.58
C THR A 492 12.82 -5.09 -14.57
N TYR A 493 13.83 -4.22 -14.55
CA TYR A 493 15.03 -4.34 -15.36
C TYR A 493 16.26 -4.27 -14.45
N LEU A 494 17.14 -5.27 -14.57
CA LEU A 494 18.34 -5.39 -13.75
C LEU A 494 19.46 -6.07 -14.55
N ASN A 495 20.66 -5.48 -14.54
CA ASN A 495 21.89 -6.07 -15.11
C ASN A 495 21.75 -6.63 -16.53
N GLY A 496 21.06 -5.89 -17.41
CA GLY A 496 20.86 -6.29 -18.81
C GLY A 496 19.73 -7.31 -19.03
N TYR A 497 18.96 -7.64 -17.99
CA TYR A 497 17.82 -8.54 -18.07
C TYR A 497 16.52 -7.81 -17.70
N PHE A 498 15.47 -8.06 -18.48
CA PHE A 498 14.09 -7.78 -18.13
C PHE A 498 13.51 -8.97 -17.38
N TYR A 499 12.77 -8.71 -16.31
CA TYR A 499 12.09 -9.73 -15.50
C TYR A 499 10.61 -9.42 -15.40
N VAL A 500 9.79 -10.46 -15.50
CA VAL A 500 8.33 -10.32 -15.33
C VAL A 500 7.72 -11.48 -14.55
N THR A 501 6.57 -11.20 -13.97
CA THR A 501 5.68 -12.20 -13.36
C THR A 501 4.31 -12.19 -14.05
N ASN A 502 3.61 -13.33 -14.04
CA ASN A 502 2.34 -13.52 -14.75
C ASN A 502 1.36 -14.41 -13.94
N GLN A 503 0.05 -14.17 -14.05
CA GLN A 503 -0.98 -15.09 -13.58
C GLN A 503 -1.04 -16.35 -14.45
N GLY A 504 -1.32 -17.51 -13.84
CA GLY A 504 -1.92 -18.64 -14.56
C GLY A 504 -1.02 -19.44 -15.52
N ALA A 505 0.28 -19.17 -15.63
CA ALA A 505 1.16 -20.05 -16.40
C ALA A 505 1.48 -21.31 -15.57
N ALA A 506 1.15 -22.52 -16.05
CA ALA A 506 1.81 -23.72 -15.56
C ALA A 506 3.31 -23.63 -15.92
N GLY A 507 4.21 -23.60 -14.94
CA GLY A 507 5.65 -23.43 -15.16
C GLY A 507 6.32 -22.47 -14.18
N SER A 508 7.29 -21.70 -14.67
CA SER A 508 8.07 -20.76 -13.83
C SER A 508 7.26 -19.53 -13.39
N PRO A 509 7.33 -19.11 -12.12
CA PRO A 509 6.63 -17.91 -11.62
C PRO A 509 7.28 -16.59 -12.04
N VAL A 510 8.55 -16.63 -12.45
CA VAL A 510 9.32 -15.50 -12.98
C VAL A 510 9.86 -15.88 -14.34
N PHE A 511 9.82 -14.95 -15.30
CA PHE A 511 10.45 -15.06 -16.60
C PHE A 511 11.49 -13.97 -16.77
N ARG A 512 12.57 -14.26 -17.53
CA ARG A 512 13.57 -13.26 -17.88
C ARG A 512 13.92 -13.26 -19.36
N SER A 513 14.43 -12.12 -19.83
CA SER A 513 15.00 -11.94 -21.17
C SER A 513 16.19 -10.99 -21.12
N ASN A 514 17.26 -11.27 -21.88
CA ASN A 514 18.43 -10.39 -22.07
C ASN A 514 18.61 -9.91 -23.53
N ASP A 515 17.64 -10.22 -24.39
CA ASP A 515 17.68 -9.87 -25.82
C ASP A 515 16.65 -8.79 -26.13
N PHE A 516 16.42 -7.88 -25.17
CA PHE A 516 15.35 -6.90 -25.20
C PHE A 516 13.99 -7.57 -25.43
N SER A 517 13.65 -8.54 -24.59
CA SER A 517 12.34 -9.18 -24.54
C SER A 517 11.95 -10.02 -25.76
N VAL A 518 12.84 -10.34 -26.71
CA VAL A 518 12.49 -11.22 -27.84
C VAL A 518 12.19 -12.63 -27.35
N ASN A 519 13.11 -13.21 -26.58
CA ASN A 519 12.98 -14.56 -26.06
C ASN A 519 12.93 -14.52 -24.54
N TRP A 520 11.86 -15.09 -23.99
CA TRP A 520 11.65 -15.24 -22.57
C TRP A 520 11.96 -16.66 -22.12
N THR A 521 12.65 -16.75 -20.99
CA THR A 521 13.03 -18.02 -20.37
C THR A 521 12.54 -18.07 -18.94
N GLY A 522 12.08 -19.24 -18.50
CA GLY A 522 11.68 -19.46 -17.12
C GLY A 522 12.86 -19.23 -16.16
N PHE A 523 12.63 -18.44 -15.11
CA PHE A 523 13.66 -17.99 -14.16
C PHE A 523 13.21 -18.16 -12.70
N GLY A 524 12.66 -19.33 -12.37
CA GLY A 524 12.21 -19.62 -11.00
C GLY A 524 12.50 -21.02 -10.48
N PRO A 525 13.66 -21.66 -10.77
CA PRO A 525 13.94 -22.96 -10.17
C PRO A 525 13.92 -22.86 -8.63
N GLY A 526 13.16 -23.75 -7.99
CA GLY A 526 12.97 -23.75 -6.52
C GLY A 526 11.84 -22.85 -6.01
N LEU A 527 11.24 -22.02 -6.87
CA LEU A 527 10.03 -21.27 -6.54
C LEU A 527 8.78 -22.10 -6.86
N THR A 528 7.75 -21.91 -6.06
CA THR A 528 6.43 -22.52 -6.19
C THR A 528 5.49 -21.61 -6.98
N ASN A 529 4.69 -22.23 -7.83
CA ASN A 529 3.70 -21.54 -8.65
C ASN A 529 2.30 -22.09 -8.33
N ASN A 530 1.42 -21.25 -7.80
CA ASN A 530 0.03 -21.50 -7.44
C ASN A 530 -0.95 -20.42 -7.96
N GLY A 531 -0.63 -19.79 -9.10
CA GLY A 531 -1.51 -18.87 -9.83
C GLY A 531 -1.90 -17.52 -9.20
N SER A 532 -1.34 -17.04 -8.08
CA SER A 532 -1.73 -15.74 -7.48
C SER A 532 -0.59 -14.97 -6.79
N GLY A 533 -0.57 -13.63 -7.00
CA GLY A 533 0.15 -12.66 -6.17
C GLY A 533 1.67 -12.58 -6.36
N TYR A 534 2.16 -12.52 -7.61
CA TYR A 534 3.59 -12.59 -7.91
C TYR A 534 4.21 -11.24 -8.21
N MET A 535 5.22 -10.87 -7.44
CA MET A 535 5.89 -9.57 -7.57
C MET A 535 7.39 -9.80 -7.65
N VAL A 536 8.06 -9.05 -8.51
CA VAL A 536 9.51 -9.08 -8.67
C VAL A 536 10.06 -7.67 -8.62
N ASP A 537 11.15 -7.49 -7.91
CA ASP A 537 11.87 -6.24 -7.93
C ASP A 537 13.38 -6.50 -7.91
N GLY A 538 14.18 -5.51 -8.29
CA GLY A 538 15.63 -5.65 -8.37
C GLY A 538 16.38 -4.37 -8.09
N ASP A 539 17.53 -4.48 -7.43
CA ASP A 539 18.49 -3.39 -7.27
C ASP A 539 19.92 -3.92 -7.20
N GLY A 540 20.85 -3.22 -7.84
CA GLY A 540 22.23 -3.63 -8.04
C GLY A 540 22.33 -5.06 -8.60
N ASN A 541 22.72 -6.01 -7.75
CA ASN A 541 22.91 -7.41 -8.11
C ASN A 541 21.90 -8.34 -7.43
N THR A 542 20.81 -7.80 -6.87
CA THR A 542 19.84 -8.59 -6.11
C THR A 542 18.46 -8.49 -6.73
N LEU A 543 17.83 -9.63 -6.95
CA LEU A 543 16.43 -9.79 -7.29
C LEU A 543 15.66 -10.30 -6.08
N VAL A 544 14.48 -9.75 -5.88
CA VAL A 544 13.54 -10.16 -4.84
C VAL A 544 12.25 -10.61 -5.50
N TYR A 545 11.63 -11.61 -4.89
CA TYR A 545 10.38 -12.20 -5.33
C TYR A 545 9.46 -12.37 -4.13
N ALA A 546 8.22 -11.99 -4.31
CA ALA A 546 7.13 -12.24 -3.38
C ALA A 546 6.03 -13.02 -4.09
N GLY A 547 5.55 -14.07 -3.42
CA GLY A 547 4.50 -14.95 -3.94
C GLY A 547 3.70 -15.59 -2.80
N TYR A 548 2.51 -16.10 -3.10
CA TYR A 548 1.60 -16.60 -2.06
C TYR A 548 2.20 -17.70 -1.15
N LEU A 549 2.87 -18.71 -1.73
CA LEU A 549 3.44 -19.84 -0.97
C LEU A 549 4.86 -19.59 -0.49
N ASP A 550 5.71 -19.02 -1.34
CA ASP A 550 7.11 -18.75 -0.98
C ASP A 550 7.27 -17.52 -0.10
N LYS A 551 6.19 -16.73 0.09
CA LYS A 551 6.09 -15.44 0.79
C LYS A 551 7.16 -14.47 0.37
N PHE A 552 8.41 -14.69 0.76
CA PHE A 552 9.55 -13.95 0.28
C PHE A 552 10.70 -14.88 -0.11
N ALA A 553 11.26 -14.62 -1.29
CA ALA A 553 12.52 -15.20 -1.74
C ALA A 553 13.40 -14.12 -2.38
N TYR A 554 14.70 -14.28 -2.28
CA TYR A 554 15.67 -13.41 -2.96
C TYR A 554 16.71 -14.23 -3.70
N ARG A 555 17.40 -13.57 -4.63
CA ARG A 555 18.50 -14.13 -5.38
C ARG A 555 19.50 -13.04 -5.69
N THR A 556 20.78 -13.30 -5.45
CA THR A 556 21.86 -12.42 -5.87
C THR A 556 22.53 -12.93 -7.14
N ASP A 557 23.19 -12.06 -7.88
CA ASP A 557 24.05 -12.49 -8.99
C ASP A 557 25.12 -13.46 -8.50
N GLY A 558 25.39 -14.46 -9.33
CA GLY A 558 26.26 -15.60 -8.98
C GLY A 558 25.53 -16.76 -8.28
N GLN A 559 24.34 -16.56 -7.71
CA GLN A 559 23.54 -17.66 -7.16
C GLN A 559 22.80 -18.42 -8.27
N THR A 560 22.72 -19.75 -8.15
CA THR A 560 22.03 -20.64 -9.09
C THR A 560 20.56 -20.86 -8.72
N SER A 561 20.17 -20.63 -7.47
CA SER A 561 18.83 -20.83 -6.92
C SER A 561 18.34 -19.62 -6.13
N TRP A 562 17.03 -19.59 -5.90
CA TRP A 562 16.39 -18.62 -5.00
C TRP A 562 16.55 -19.06 -3.54
N THR A 563 16.88 -18.11 -2.66
CA THR A 563 16.89 -18.32 -1.21
C THR A 563 15.57 -17.85 -0.62
N LYS A 564 14.79 -18.77 -0.05
CA LYS A 564 13.53 -18.44 0.64
C LYS A 564 13.83 -17.88 2.02
N TYR A 565 13.24 -16.75 2.37
CA TYR A 565 13.51 -16.09 3.64
C TYR A 565 12.25 -15.43 4.21
N SER A 566 11.43 -16.19 4.94
CA SER A 566 10.20 -15.66 5.55
C SER A 566 10.21 -15.80 7.07
N THR A 567 11.33 -16.23 7.65
CA THR A 567 11.48 -16.34 9.10
C THR A 567 11.34 -14.96 9.74
N GLY A 568 10.42 -14.82 10.70
CA GLY A 568 10.14 -13.55 11.37
C GLY A 568 9.23 -12.60 10.58
N LEU A 569 8.91 -12.91 9.31
CA LEU A 569 7.90 -12.16 8.57
C LEU A 569 6.50 -12.60 9.05
N PRO A 570 5.62 -11.68 9.46
CA PRO A 570 4.30 -12.06 9.93
C PRO A 570 3.44 -12.79 8.90
N GLU A 571 2.51 -13.62 9.37
CA GLU A 571 1.50 -14.26 8.53
C GLU A 571 0.59 -13.23 7.85
N GLY A 572 0.45 -13.30 6.53
CA GLY A 572 -0.44 -12.44 5.76
C GLY A 572 -0.14 -12.48 4.26
N GLU A 573 -1.05 -11.90 3.45
CA GLU A 573 -0.84 -11.75 2.01
C GLU A 573 0.02 -10.51 1.73
N LEU A 574 1.08 -10.67 0.93
CA LEU A 574 1.92 -9.55 0.54
C LEU A 574 1.22 -8.67 -0.51
N SER A 575 1.22 -7.36 -0.30
CA SER A 575 0.70 -6.38 -1.25
C SER A 575 1.77 -5.84 -2.21
N PHE A 576 3.02 -5.74 -1.76
CA PHE A 576 4.15 -5.34 -2.59
C PHE A 576 5.47 -5.93 -2.05
N VAL A 577 6.50 -5.98 -2.90
CA VAL A 577 7.90 -6.14 -2.50
C VAL A 577 8.74 -5.09 -3.21
N SER A 578 9.67 -4.46 -2.52
CA SER A 578 10.62 -3.53 -3.12
C SER A 578 12.00 -3.64 -2.49
N ILE A 579 13.04 -3.37 -3.27
CA ILE A 579 14.43 -3.32 -2.82
C ILE A 579 15.10 -2.02 -3.24
N VAL A 580 15.79 -1.38 -2.28
CA VAL A 580 16.66 -0.22 -2.46
C VAL A 580 17.91 -0.36 -1.59
N GLY A 581 19.08 -0.32 -2.20
CA GLY A 581 20.37 -0.59 -1.58
C GLY A 581 20.39 -1.99 -0.95
N LYS A 582 20.51 -2.02 0.38
CA LYS A 582 20.51 -3.26 1.18
C LYS A 582 19.20 -3.47 1.95
N GLU A 583 18.19 -2.64 1.70
CA GLU A 583 16.92 -2.69 2.39
C GLU A 583 15.86 -3.28 1.50
N ILE A 584 15.12 -4.24 2.05
CA ILE A 584 13.97 -4.84 1.40
C ILE A 584 12.74 -4.47 2.19
N TRP A 585 11.74 -4.01 1.47
CA TRP A 585 10.47 -3.53 1.99
C TRP A 585 9.35 -4.43 1.47
N VAL A 586 8.46 -4.84 2.35
CA VAL A 586 7.26 -5.59 2.00
C VAL A 586 6.04 -5.00 2.67
N GLY A 587 4.96 -4.91 1.91
CA GLY A 587 3.64 -4.58 2.44
C GLY A 587 2.91 -5.87 2.77
N ILE A 588 2.30 -5.96 3.94
CA ILE A 588 1.42 -7.08 4.31
C ILE A 588 0.01 -6.54 4.50
N LYS A 589 -0.95 -7.10 3.76
CA LYS A 589 -2.37 -6.75 3.89
C LYS A 589 -2.80 -6.91 5.35
N GLY A 590 -3.28 -5.82 5.94
CA GLY A 590 -3.75 -5.72 7.31
C GLY A 590 -2.69 -5.57 8.40
N ARG A 591 -1.40 -5.60 8.05
CA ARG A 591 -0.29 -5.50 9.01
C ARG A 591 0.71 -4.37 8.71
N GLY A 592 0.48 -3.62 7.64
CA GLY A 592 1.29 -2.47 7.27
C GLY A 592 2.64 -2.87 6.66
N LEU A 593 3.66 -2.09 7.00
CA LEU A 593 4.95 -2.08 6.33
C LEU A 593 6.03 -2.79 7.15
N PHE A 594 6.78 -3.66 6.51
CA PHE A 594 7.93 -4.33 7.11
C PHE A 594 9.15 -4.12 6.25
N ALA A 595 10.28 -3.91 6.91
CA ALA A 595 11.56 -3.88 6.23
C ALA A 595 12.54 -4.83 6.90
N ILE A 596 13.50 -5.27 6.12
CA ILE A 596 14.64 -6.03 6.59
C ILE A 596 15.90 -5.42 6.00
N GLN A 597 16.92 -5.29 6.85
CA GLN A 597 18.22 -4.84 6.41
C GLN A 597 19.10 -6.07 6.15
N GLY A 598 19.62 -6.17 4.93
CA GLY A 598 20.64 -7.15 4.61
C GLY A 598 21.95 -6.75 5.27
N SER A 599 22.36 -7.45 6.32
CA SER A 599 23.73 -7.40 6.83
C SER A 599 24.64 -8.18 5.89
N SER A 600 24.84 -7.68 4.67
CA SER A 600 25.51 -8.38 3.56
C SER A 600 24.95 -9.80 3.35
N LEU A 601 23.98 -9.88 2.45
CA LEU A 601 23.46 -11.08 1.77
C LEU A 601 24.25 -12.37 2.09
N PRO A 602 23.65 -13.37 2.79
CA PRO A 602 24.25 -14.68 3.04
C PRO A 602 24.67 -15.30 1.72
N GLY A 603 25.98 -15.43 1.55
CA GLY A 603 26.63 -15.82 0.29
C GLY A 603 28.00 -15.19 0.11
N VAL A 604 28.30 -14.11 0.84
CA VAL A 604 29.66 -13.57 0.91
C VAL A 604 30.29 -13.99 2.24
N ALA A 605 30.74 -15.25 2.30
CA ALA A 605 31.92 -15.55 3.10
C ALA A 605 33.12 -15.02 2.31
N VAL A 606 33.31 -13.70 2.32
CA VAL A 606 34.64 -13.15 2.17
C VAL A 606 35.07 -12.90 3.61
N SER A 607 36.09 -13.62 4.03
CA SER A 607 36.92 -13.22 5.15
C SER A 607 37.36 -11.77 4.88
N VAL A 608 36.65 -10.81 5.47
CA VAL A 608 37.08 -9.43 5.49
C VAL A 608 37.96 -9.31 6.73
N GLU A 609 39.25 -9.53 6.53
CA GLU A 609 40.21 -8.69 7.20
C GLU A 609 39.87 -7.27 6.75
N SER A 610 39.36 -6.46 7.67
CA SER A 610 39.00 -5.08 7.42
C SER A 610 40.25 -4.32 7.01
N ALA A 611 40.33 -3.96 5.73
CA ALA A 611 41.04 -2.77 5.33
C ALA A 611 39.99 -1.81 4.77
N GLU A 612 39.68 -0.77 5.54
CA GLU A 612 39.59 0.53 4.91
C GLU A 612 40.89 0.65 4.10
N GLU A 613 40.83 0.77 2.77
CA GLU A 613 42.03 1.15 2.02
C GLU A 613 42.33 2.60 2.42
N GLU A 614 43.06 2.77 3.53
CA GLU A 614 43.89 3.93 3.71
C GLU A 614 44.70 4.08 2.43
N LEU A 615 44.64 5.26 1.86
CA LEU A 615 45.48 5.68 0.75
C LEU A 615 46.96 5.52 1.16
N THR A 616 47.53 4.34 0.93
CA THR A 616 48.94 4.08 1.21
C THR A 616 49.80 4.96 0.31
N PRO A 617 50.95 5.47 0.78
CA PRO A 617 51.80 6.33 -0.03
C PRO A 617 52.16 5.66 -1.37
N GLY A 618 51.68 6.26 -2.46
CA GLY A 618 51.82 5.75 -3.82
C GLY A 618 50.63 5.00 -4.41
N SER A 619 49.52 4.78 -3.69
CA SER A 619 48.32 4.13 -4.25
C SER A 619 47.70 4.94 -5.40
N LEU A 620 47.09 4.24 -6.37
CA LEU A 620 46.42 4.83 -7.53
C LEU A 620 45.15 4.03 -7.85
N THR A 621 43.99 4.70 -7.85
CA THR A 621 42.68 4.17 -8.27
C THR A 621 42.14 4.96 -9.45
N ILE A 622 41.27 4.35 -10.28
CA ILE A 622 40.49 5.05 -11.30
C ILE A 622 39.03 4.68 -11.07
N ASP A 623 38.22 5.65 -10.67
CA ASP A 623 36.79 5.46 -10.33
C ASP A 623 35.90 5.42 -11.59
N GLY A 624 36.50 5.71 -12.74
CA GLY A 624 35.90 5.60 -14.06
C GLY A 624 35.88 6.93 -14.79
N ASN A 625 35.01 7.03 -15.78
CA ASN A 625 34.76 8.27 -16.49
C ASN A 625 33.25 8.53 -16.58
N TYR A 626 32.83 9.80 -16.45
CA TYR A 626 31.43 10.20 -16.60
C TYR A 626 31.30 11.40 -17.56
N PRO A 627 30.40 11.32 -18.55
CA PRO A 627 29.58 10.16 -18.94
C PRO A 627 30.42 9.00 -19.53
N ASN A 628 29.90 7.76 -19.52
CA ASN A 628 30.44 6.59 -20.24
C ASN A 628 29.27 5.65 -20.63
N PRO A 629 28.89 5.53 -21.92
CA PRO A 629 29.53 6.13 -23.09
C PRO A 629 29.49 7.67 -23.12
N PHE A 630 30.41 8.30 -23.83
CA PHE A 630 30.55 9.77 -23.90
C PHE A 630 30.49 10.32 -25.33
N ASN A 631 30.06 11.58 -25.49
CA ASN A 631 29.98 12.29 -26.77
C ASN A 631 30.14 13.83 -26.61
N PRO A 632 31.14 14.47 -27.25
CA PRO A 632 32.47 13.95 -27.50
C PRO A 632 33.36 14.01 -26.24
N SER A 633 32.87 14.53 -25.10
CA SER A 633 33.69 14.74 -23.90
C SER A 633 33.27 13.93 -22.68
N THR A 634 34.24 13.53 -21.86
CA THR A 634 34.06 12.84 -20.57
C THR A 634 35.04 13.36 -19.52
N THR A 635 34.72 13.17 -18.24
CA THR A 635 35.61 13.46 -17.12
C THR A 635 36.06 12.15 -16.49
N ILE A 636 37.38 11.93 -16.44
CA ILE A 636 38.02 10.77 -15.81
C ILE A 636 38.33 11.11 -14.36
N ARG A 637 37.88 10.25 -13.42
CA ARG A 637 38.09 10.39 -11.97
C ARG A 637 39.11 9.38 -11.48
N PHE A 638 40.06 9.84 -10.68
CA PHE A 638 41.12 9.00 -10.11
C PHE A 638 41.61 9.56 -8.78
N SER A 639 42.07 8.69 -7.88
CA SER A 639 42.63 9.09 -6.59
C SER A 639 44.10 8.70 -6.49
N VAL A 640 44.91 9.57 -5.88
CA VAL A 640 46.33 9.30 -5.61
C VAL A 640 46.61 9.32 -4.11
N GLY A 641 47.36 8.32 -3.63
CA GLY A 641 47.61 8.13 -2.21
C GLY A 641 48.74 8.97 -1.61
N SER A 642 49.47 9.72 -2.43
CA SER A 642 50.42 10.73 -1.98
C SER A 642 50.55 11.85 -3.02
N THR A 643 51.27 12.92 -2.71
CA THR A 643 51.60 13.96 -3.68
C THR A 643 52.72 13.48 -4.60
N LEU A 644 52.42 13.21 -5.87
CA LEU A 644 53.40 12.74 -6.87
C LEU A 644 53.05 13.16 -8.30
N PRO A 645 54.01 13.13 -9.24
CA PRO A 645 53.71 13.38 -10.65
C PRO A 645 52.91 12.24 -11.28
N VAL A 646 51.90 12.62 -12.07
CA VAL A 646 50.97 11.74 -12.78
C VAL A 646 51.06 12.00 -14.29
N THR A 647 51.05 10.92 -15.06
CA THR A 647 50.88 10.95 -16.53
C THR A 647 49.61 10.20 -16.90
N ALA A 648 48.69 10.87 -17.60
CA ALA A 648 47.42 10.31 -18.05
C ALA A 648 47.33 10.40 -19.58
N GLU A 649 47.18 9.25 -20.24
CA GLU A 649 47.18 9.13 -21.70
C GLU A 649 45.96 8.33 -22.18
N ILE A 650 45.41 8.68 -23.35
CA ILE A 650 44.32 7.96 -23.99
C ILE A 650 44.84 7.18 -25.19
N PHE A 651 44.43 5.91 -25.30
CA PHE A 651 44.78 5.00 -26.38
C PHE A 651 43.52 4.49 -27.10
N SER A 652 43.61 4.23 -28.40
CA SER A 652 42.63 3.42 -29.13
C SER A 652 42.72 1.95 -28.72
N ILE A 653 41.72 1.14 -29.09
CA ILE A 653 41.76 -0.32 -28.87
C ILE A 653 42.92 -1.03 -29.60
N THR A 654 43.46 -0.43 -30.67
CA THR A 654 44.64 -0.93 -31.39
C THR A 654 45.96 -0.53 -30.73
N GLY A 655 45.92 0.20 -29.61
CA GLY A 655 47.09 0.64 -28.86
C GLY A 655 47.72 1.95 -29.36
N GLN A 656 47.11 2.63 -30.33
CA GLN A 656 47.57 3.94 -30.77
C GLN A 656 47.23 5.00 -29.72
N ARG A 657 48.21 5.78 -29.26
CA ARG A 657 47.94 6.91 -28.36
C ARG A 657 47.25 8.03 -29.14
N VAL A 658 46.08 8.44 -28.67
CA VAL A 658 45.22 9.46 -29.31
C VAL A 658 45.17 10.78 -28.54
N ALA A 659 45.48 10.79 -27.24
CA ALA A 659 45.59 12.03 -26.45
C ALA A 659 46.51 11.86 -25.23
N VAL A 660 46.97 12.99 -24.68
CA VAL A 660 47.68 13.09 -23.39
C VAL A 660 46.98 14.15 -22.56
N LEU A 661 46.39 13.75 -21.44
CA LEU A 661 45.59 14.63 -20.57
C LEU A 661 46.43 15.29 -19.48
N ALA A 662 47.47 14.58 -19.01
CA ALA A 662 48.45 15.09 -18.08
C ALA A 662 49.81 14.45 -18.41
N ARG A 663 50.89 15.23 -18.38
CA ARG A 663 52.26 14.71 -18.59
C ARG A 663 53.15 15.14 -17.45
N ASN A 664 53.44 14.20 -16.55
CA ASN A 664 54.28 14.42 -15.37
C ASN A 664 53.79 15.59 -14.49
N GLN A 665 52.47 15.79 -14.42
CA GLN A 665 51.85 16.87 -13.65
C GLN A 665 51.71 16.43 -12.20
N VAL A 666 52.11 17.28 -11.24
CA VAL A 666 52.03 16.95 -9.80
C VAL A 666 50.59 17.10 -9.33
N PHE A 667 50.04 16.04 -8.73
CA PHE A 667 48.73 16.03 -8.06
C PHE A 667 48.95 15.82 -6.56
N ASN A 668 48.18 16.52 -5.72
CA ASN A 668 48.19 16.33 -4.26
C ASN A 668 47.51 15.01 -3.87
N GLN A 669 47.74 14.49 -2.68
CA GLN A 669 46.98 13.34 -2.17
C GLN A 669 45.45 13.61 -2.22
N GLY A 670 44.66 12.64 -2.68
CA GLY A 670 43.20 12.72 -2.77
C GLY A 670 42.65 12.50 -4.19
N ASP A 671 41.39 12.90 -4.38
CA ASP A 671 40.63 12.69 -5.62
C ASP A 671 40.86 13.80 -6.65
N HIS A 672 40.96 13.43 -7.92
CA HIS A 672 41.22 14.34 -9.03
C HIS A 672 40.38 14.01 -10.27
N GLU A 673 40.19 15.03 -11.09
CA GLU A 673 39.43 14.94 -12.33
C GLU A 673 40.25 15.43 -13.54
N LEU A 674 40.21 14.68 -14.64
CA LEU A 674 40.78 15.08 -15.92
C LEU A 674 39.72 15.03 -17.02
N ARG A 675 39.53 16.15 -17.72
CA ARG A 675 38.59 16.23 -18.84
C ARG A 675 39.25 15.75 -20.13
N PHE A 676 38.55 14.87 -20.85
CA PHE A 676 38.91 14.43 -22.19
C PHE A 676 37.87 14.89 -23.19
N ASP A 677 38.32 15.49 -24.29
CA ASP A 677 37.51 15.83 -25.46
C ASP A 677 38.01 15.01 -26.66
N ALA A 678 37.14 14.13 -27.16
CA ALA A 678 37.41 13.25 -28.28
C ALA A 678 36.91 13.81 -29.63
N THR A 679 36.73 15.13 -29.73
CA THR A 679 36.35 15.78 -30.99
C THR A 679 37.33 15.41 -32.09
N GLY A 680 36.84 14.73 -33.12
CA GLY A 680 37.64 14.27 -34.26
C GLY A 680 37.99 12.78 -34.24
N LEU A 681 37.69 12.06 -33.15
CA LEU A 681 37.87 10.61 -33.06
C LEU A 681 36.60 9.85 -33.49
N GLY A 682 36.76 8.61 -33.99
CA GLY A 682 35.64 7.75 -34.42
C GLY A 682 34.99 7.03 -33.23
N SER A 683 33.69 6.71 -33.32
CA SER A 683 33.01 5.89 -32.30
C SER A 683 33.75 4.58 -32.05
N GLY A 684 33.88 4.18 -30.79
CA GLY A 684 34.61 2.98 -30.43
C GLY A 684 35.12 2.96 -29.00
N VAL A 685 35.90 1.92 -28.68
CA VAL A 685 36.50 1.73 -27.36
C VAL A 685 37.85 2.44 -27.30
N TYR A 686 38.04 3.25 -26.26
CA TYR A 686 39.28 3.92 -25.90
C TYR A 686 39.71 3.47 -24.49
N LEU A 687 41.00 3.54 -24.21
CA LEU A 687 41.58 3.20 -22.92
C LEU A 687 42.27 4.42 -22.35
N VAL A 688 41.91 4.85 -21.14
CA VAL A 688 42.73 5.78 -20.37
C VAL A 688 43.75 4.98 -19.57
N ARG A 689 45.01 5.39 -19.59
CA ARG A 689 46.08 4.88 -18.75
C ARG A 689 46.58 6.01 -17.87
N VAL A 690 46.57 5.78 -16.56
CA VAL A 690 47.12 6.72 -15.57
C VAL A 690 48.33 6.05 -14.92
N VAL A 691 49.45 6.76 -14.90
CA VAL A 691 50.71 6.36 -14.27
C VAL A 691 51.03 7.37 -13.19
N ALA A 692 51.19 6.89 -11.96
CA ALA A 692 51.53 7.69 -10.79
C ALA A 692 52.70 6.98 -10.06
N GLY A 693 53.93 7.49 -10.23
CA GLY A 693 55.12 6.85 -9.67
C GLY A 693 55.36 5.46 -10.27
N ASN A 694 55.40 4.42 -9.42
CA ASN A 694 55.54 3.02 -9.85
C ASN A 694 54.19 2.34 -10.16
N ASN A 695 53.06 3.01 -9.92
CA ASN A 695 51.73 2.44 -10.11
C ASN A 695 51.10 2.87 -11.43
N GLN A 696 50.48 1.92 -12.12
CA GLN A 696 49.78 2.15 -13.37
C GLN A 696 48.41 1.47 -13.33
N LYS A 697 47.37 2.23 -13.73
CA LYS A 697 46.00 1.71 -13.90
C LYS A 697 45.49 2.05 -15.29
N THR A 698 44.60 1.22 -15.81
CA THR A 698 43.95 1.43 -17.12
C THR A 698 42.44 1.25 -16.96
N HIS A 699 41.66 2.13 -17.58
CA HIS A 699 40.20 2.08 -17.57
C HIS A 699 39.64 2.19 -19.00
N ARG A 700 38.55 1.47 -19.26
CA ARG A 700 37.92 1.37 -20.58
C ARG A 700 36.79 2.38 -20.73
N MET A 701 36.85 3.19 -21.78
CA MET A 701 35.89 4.24 -22.08
C MET A 701 35.24 3.98 -23.45
N MET A 702 33.97 4.32 -23.62
CA MET A 702 33.24 4.15 -24.87
C MET A 702 32.85 5.51 -25.45
N LEU A 703 33.40 5.85 -26.62
CA LEU A 703 33.00 7.04 -27.38
C LEU A 703 31.87 6.65 -28.33
N VAL A 704 30.76 7.36 -28.26
CA VAL A 704 29.62 7.21 -29.17
C VAL A 704 29.37 8.56 -29.79
N ARG A 705 29.35 8.65 -31.12
CA ARG A 705 28.95 9.85 -31.85
C ARG A 705 27.52 9.78 -32.32
#